data_AF-A0A7C3FQK6-F1
#
_entry.id   AF-A0A7C3FQK6-F1
#
_cell.length_a   1.000
_cell.length_b   1.000
_cell.length_c   1.000
_cell.angle_alpha   90.00
_cell.angle_beta   90.00
_cell.angle_gamma   90.00
#
_symmetry.space_group_name_H-M   'P 1'
#
loop_
_entity.id
_entity.type
_entity.pdbx_description
1 polymer ?
#
loop_
_entity_poly.entity_id
_entity_poly.type
_entity_poly.pdbx_seq_one_letter_code
_entity_poly.pdbx_strand_id
1 'polypeptide(L)'
;MQREGDRATGTVKLATNAFLYYKYTLKLSDEEAPIWESIGPDSFDPFRVVKVHPKLSKIEDTVSGWKRLIRYEGAVNLLRGTVKSDRGEPIFNALVVAGGMKTYTGDDGSYSLYLPPGKHLVTFFTELHDFKSLSKQVDLSKDKTLNVSLEKAQKVTVTFTAETTEDLPEKIRLAGNTYQLGTFISNGPMVYMGRTPAIDREKGNRYTTTVELYDGQYLEYIYTCAGLYLGAEPRHDGADTEIRRLLVTPETTQVNDVLWGFRRNPKLTINLQTPPETHPKENVYFGTIPMFKVGENRYQLKVFVEPGHEFEYNYAHGIPGEGGEVIDPTPQERRRFTMGTSDKVVEDVVEKWPFSDYGERTTEINTNLVIAPRSEFAIGHNTLDWWAPNFLTNFDGLTDDLVREKHDYVGISMMTDYLRVEPEPRFQFWFTPMEDLKEAARIAHAKGLKVIVFQVIGACDEYQKFFDARVNTGISPEWYHAWFDQMEHFFLGFAQVAQEAGVEVIQFPSPPPSVTDQYLDLVDQRMNQLITKTREVYSGKLYSPVHYGIEMTYFSNLDLLDPGFSQEDLGVSSEANVAEMKAAFDRLLDSQAKQIYDHYQVPLAMWFTYSTIKGAASGKSVSEPYLVVKKSEDYTIDLGEHERLANAFMQSVAERGYIELVLGRDYSYIHLPSDPGPGFRSKPAAEVWGEYNQLIKQAIQR
;
A
#
# COMPACT_ATOMS: atom_id res chain seq x y z
N MET A 1 10.39 -26.35 24.23
CA MET A 1 9.35 -27.40 24.46
C MET A 1 10.05 -28.71 24.73
N GLN A 2 9.47 -29.60 25.54
CA GLN A 2 9.96 -30.97 25.74
C GLN A 2 9.30 -31.88 24.70
N ARG A 3 10.10 -32.65 23.97
CA ARG A 3 9.64 -33.57 22.93
C ARG A 3 9.49 -34.99 23.48
N GLU A 4 8.36 -35.61 23.20
CA GLU A 4 8.05 -37.01 23.48
C GLU A 4 7.45 -37.63 22.22
N GLY A 5 8.25 -38.42 21.49
CA GLY A 5 7.87 -38.92 20.16
C GLY A 5 7.56 -37.78 19.19
N ASP A 6 6.33 -37.79 18.66
CA ASP A 6 5.80 -36.80 17.71
C ASP A 6 5.07 -35.63 18.40
N ARG A 7 5.12 -35.56 19.73
CA ARG A 7 4.49 -34.48 20.51
C ARG A 7 5.56 -33.62 21.14
N ALA A 8 5.34 -32.31 21.15
CA ALA A 8 6.12 -31.37 21.93
C ALA A 8 5.17 -30.63 22.89
N THR A 9 5.58 -30.45 24.13
CA THR A 9 4.80 -29.72 25.13
C THR A 9 5.64 -28.64 25.81
N GLY A 10 4.98 -27.55 26.19
CA GLY A 10 5.60 -26.45 26.91
C GLY A 10 4.53 -25.72 27.70
N THR A 11 4.95 -25.06 28.78
CA THR A 11 4.09 -24.16 29.55
C THR A 11 4.65 -22.75 29.42
N VAL A 12 3.78 -21.80 29.12
CA VAL A 12 4.11 -20.38 29.05
C VAL A 12 3.07 -19.61 29.86
N LYS A 13 3.50 -18.54 30.53
CA LYS A 13 2.61 -17.61 31.23
C LYS A 13 2.23 -16.50 30.26
N LEU A 14 0.94 -16.28 30.05
CA LEU A 14 0.41 -15.28 29.12
C LEU A 14 -0.44 -14.26 29.86
N ALA A 15 -0.34 -13.00 29.47
CA ALA A 15 -1.20 -11.94 29.98
C ALA A 15 -2.62 -12.12 29.44
N THR A 16 -3.61 -11.99 30.31
CA THR A 16 -5.02 -12.02 29.90
C THR A 16 -5.31 -10.87 28.93
N ASN A 17 -6.14 -11.13 27.93
CA ASN A 17 -6.49 -10.24 26.81
C ASN A 17 -5.35 -9.92 25.84
N ALA A 18 -4.13 -10.37 26.08
CA ALA A 18 -3.05 -10.18 25.12
C ALA A 18 -3.31 -10.94 23.82
N PHE A 19 -2.75 -10.42 22.74
CA PHE A 19 -2.55 -11.14 21.50
C PHE A 19 -1.14 -11.72 21.51
N LEU A 20 -1.04 -13.04 21.39
CA LEU A 20 0.25 -13.70 21.17
C LEU A 20 0.34 -14.16 19.72
N TYR A 21 1.32 -13.62 19.01
CA TYR A 21 1.73 -14.07 17.68
C TYR A 21 2.90 -15.02 17.85
N TYR A 22 2.83 -16.20 17.23
CA TYR A 22 3.86 -17.22 17.40
C TYR A 22 4.05 -18.08 16.14
N LYS A 23 5.25 -18.65 16.01
CA LYS A 23 5.67 -19.55 14.93
C LYS A 23 6.37 -20.77 15.54
N TYR A 24 6.31 -21.91 14.85
CA TYR A 24 7.10 -23.08 15.22
C TYR A 24 8.39 -23.14 14.41
N THR A 25 9.49 -23.42 15.09
CA THR A 25 10.81 -23.66 14.47
C THR A 25 11.43 -24.94 15.01
N LEU A 26 12.06 -25.71 14.14
CA LEU A 26 12.84 -26.90 14.48
C LEU A 26 14.32 -26.56 14.47
N LYS A 27 15.03 -26.92 15.53
CA LYS A 27 16.48 -26.86 15.59
C LYS A 27 16.99 -28.30 15.72
N LEU A 28 17.88 -28.74 14.82
CA LEU A 28 18.41 -30.11 14.86
C LEU A 28 19.61 -30.22 15.82
N SER A 29 20.36 -29.14 16.01
CA SER A 29 21.48 -29.01 16.95
C SER A 29 21.60 -27.58 17.45
N ASP A 30 22.35 -27.33 18.52
CA ASP A 30 22.53 -25.97 19.05
C ASP A 30 23.31 -25.02 18.14
N GLU A 31 24.04 -25.55 17.17
CA GLU A 31 24.87 -24.79 16.23
C GLU A 31 24.13 -24.48 14.92
N GLU A 32 23.02 -25.16 14.63
CA GLU A 32 22.26 -24.96 13.40
C GLU A 32 21.23 -23.83 13.49
N ALA A 33 20.99 -23.19 12.35
CA ALA A 33 19.93 -22.21 12.21
C ALA A 33 18.54 -22.87 12.36
N PRO A 34 17.57 -22.19 13.00
CA PRO A 34 16.22 -22.71 13.13
C PRO A 34 15.55 -22.88 11.75
N ILE A 35 14.90 -24.01 11.58
CA ILE A 35 14.16 -24.39 10.38
C ILE A 35 12.69 -24.07 10.63
N TRP A 36 12.12 -23.23 9.78
CA TRP A 36 10.73 -22.78 9.91
C TRP A 36 9.75 -23.89 9.57
N GLU A 37 8.59 -23.87 10.20
CA GLU A 37 7.45 -24.70 9.81
C GLU A 37 7.08 -24.50 8.32
N SER A 38 6.60 -25.59 7.70
CA SER A 38 6.03 -25.61 6.36
C SER A 38 4.71 -26.36 6.40
N ILE A 39 3.63 -25.74 5.90
CA ILE A 39 2.25 -26.27 6.05
C ILE A 39 1.69 -26.80 4.73
N GLY A 40 2.46 -26.65 3.65
CA GLY A 40 2.09 -27.09 2.30
C GLY A 40 2.66 -26.12 1.27
N PRO A 41 2.28 -26.25 -0.02
CA PRO A 41 2.67 -25.32 -1.07
C PRO A 41 2.21 -23.87 -0.79
N ASP A 42 1.10 -23.69 -0.06
CA ASP A 42 0.44 -22.38 0.14
C ASP A 42 0.96 -21.59 1.34
N SER A 43 2.07 -22.03 1.94
CA SER A 43 2.54 -21.53 3.23
C SER A 43 3.63 -20.47 3.05
N PHE A 44 3.24 -19.21 2.79
CA PHE A 44 4.15 -18.06 2.90
C PHE A 44 4.27 -17.62 4.37
N ASP A 45 5.42 -17.89 4.99
CA ASP A 45 5.80 -17.51 6.37
C ASP A 45 4.72 -17.72 7.47
N PRO A 46 4.43 -19.00 7.80
CA PRO A 46 3.29 -19.33 8.63
C PRO A 46 3.39 -18.73 10.03
N PHE A 47 2.29 -18.17 10.52
CA PHE A 47 2.14 -17.70 11.90
C PHE A 47 0.78 -18.04 12.48
N ARG A 48 0.75 -18.19 13.81
CA ARG A 48 -0.48 -18.38 14.58
C ARG A 48 -0.70 -17.21 15.49
N VAL A 49 -1.96 -17.02 15.85
CA VAL A 49 -2.41 -15.96 16.75
C VAL A 49 -3.33 -16.55 17.79
N VAL A 50 -3.18 -16.14 19.04
CA VAL A 50 -4.14 -16.43 20.10
C VAL A 50 -4.56 -15.16 20.81
N LYS A 51 -5.87 -14.95 20.95
CA LYS A 51 -6.44 -14.00 21.91
C LYS A 51 -6.53 -14.71 23.26
N VAL A 52 -5.69 -14.28 24.20
CA VAL A 52 -5.62 -14.90 25.52
C VAL A 52 -6.88 -14.53 26.31
N HIS A 53 -7.66 -15.53 26.68
CA HIS A 53 -8.86 -15.37 27.51
C HIS A 53 -8.65 -16.10 28.85
N PRO A 54 -9.25 -15.67 29.98
CA PRO A 54 -9.05 -16.33 31.29
C PRO A 54 -9.36 -17.83 31.32
N LYS A 55 -10.20 -18.31 30.39
CA LYS A 55 -10.56 -19.73 30.25
C LYS A 55 -9.61 -20.53 29.35
N LEU A 56 -8.60 -19.89 28.73
CA LEU A 56 -7.61 -20.56 27.89
C LEU A 56 -6.61 -21.29 28.79
N SER A 57 -6.71 -22.62 28.85
CA SER A 57 -5.80 -23.47 29.63
C SER A 57 -4.84 -24.29 28.77
N LYS A 58 -5.13 -24.45 27.48
CA LYS A 58 -4.36 -25.29 26.57
C LYS A 58 -4.50 -24.79 25.13
N ILE A 59 -3.40 -24.82 24.38
CA ILE A 59 -3.38 -24.66 22.93
C ILE A 59 -2.89 -26.00 22.37
N GLU A 60 -3.65 -26.58 21.44
CA GLU A 60 -3.26 -27.78 20.71
C GLU A 60 -3.10 -27.42 19.24
N ASP A 61 -1.88 -27.51 18.73
CA ASP A 61 -1.58 -27.28 17.32
C ASP A 61 -1.02 -28.53 16.66
N THR A 62 -1.30 -28.67 15.37
CA THR A 62 -0.61 -29.60 14.48
C THR A 62 0.44 -28.86 13.67
N VAL A 63 1.67 -29.39 13.68
CA VAL A 63 2.80 -28.93 12.85
C VAL A 63 3.07 -30.00 11.81
N SER A 64 2.91 -29.64 10.54
CA SER A 64 2.79 -30.63 9.45
C SER A 64 4.08 -30.86 8.67
N GLY A 65 5.05 -29.95 8.80
CA GLY A 65 6.30 -30.03 8.07
C GLY A 65 7.28 -28.93 8.46
N TRP A 66 8.47 -29.01 7.85
CA TRP A 66 9.60 -28.11 8.10
C TRP A 66 10.22 -27.72 6.76
N LYS A 67 10.35 -26.41 6.50
CA LYS A 67 10.87 -25.88 5.23
C LYS A 67 12.21 -26.55 4.91
N ARG A 68 12.39 -26.96 3.65
CA ARG A 68 13.62 -27.58 3.13
C ARG A 68 14.00 -28.95 3.73
N LEU A 69 13.22 -29.51 4.66
CA LEU A 69 13.41 -30.86 5.19
C LEU A 69 12.25 -31.79 4.83
N ILE A 70 11.03 -31.42 5.26
CA ILE A 70 9.83 -32.23 5.11
C ILE A 70 8.73 -31.29 4.66
N ARG A 71 8.37 -31.36 3.37
CA ARG A 71 7.16 -30.70 2.88
C ARG A 71 5.97 -31.60 3.18
N TYR A 72 4.88 -31.02 3.68
CA TYR A 72 3.64 -31.76 3.85
C TYR A 72 3.00 -32.00 2.48
N GLU A 73 2.87 -33.26 2.09
CA GLU A 73 2.24 -33.72 0.84
C GLU A 73 0.97 -34.53 1.09
N GLY A 74 0.48 -34.55 2.33
CA GLY A 74 -0.72 -35.30 2.71
C GLY A 74 -2.02 -34.58 2.33
N ALA A 75 -3.14 -35.27 2.56
CA ALA A 75 -4.47 -34.69 2.36
C ALA A 75 -4.69 -33.46 3.26
N VAL A 76 -5.46 -32.49 2.77
CA VAL A 76 -5.93 -31.33 3.55
C VAL A 76 -7.44 -31.41 3.74
N ASN A 77 -7.94 -30.85 4.83
CA ASN A 77 -9.36 -30.71 5.11
C ASN A 77 -9.78 -29.24 5.04
N LEU A 78 -11.02 -28.99 4.64
CA LEU A 78 -11.59 -27.66 4.50
C LEU A 78 -12.20 -27.17 5.81
N LEU A 79 -11.67 -26.08 6.35
CA LEU A 79 -12.33 -25.25 7.36
C LEU A 79 -13.01 -24.07 6.65
N ARG A 80 -14.33 -23.97 6.77
CA ARG A 80 -15.11 -22.84 6.20
C ARG A 80 -16.14 -22.31 7.17
N GLY A 81 -16.69 -21.13 6.91
CA GLY A 81 -17.78 -20.60 7.72
C GLY A 81 -18.10 -19.16 7.39
N THR A 82 -18.81 -18.51 8.30
CA THR A 82 -19.12 -17.08 8.24
C THR A 82 -18.73 -16.39 9.54
N VAL A 83 -18.32 -15.12 9.44
CA VAL A 83 -18.09 -14.21 10.55
C VAL A 83 -19.09 -13.07 10.43
N LYS A 84 -19.92 -12.92 11.46
CA LYS A 84 -20.97 -11.90 11.51
C LYS A 84 -20.86 -11.06 12.78
N SER A 85 -21.46 -9.89 12.79
CA SER A 85 -21.65 -9.13 14.03
C SER A 85 -22.63 -9.84 14.97
N ASP A 86 -22.69 -9.37 16.20
CA ASP A 86 -23.74 -9.72 17.18
C ASP A 86 -25.16 -9.32 16.72
N ARG A 87 -25.26 -8.42 15.74
CA ARG A 87 -26.50 -8.04 15.05
C ARG A 87 -26.81 -8.89 13.81
N GLY A 88 -25.91 -9.79 13.43
CA GLY A 88 -26.08 -10.70 12.30
C GLY A 88 -25.66 -10.13 10.94
N GLU A 89 -25.09 -8.92 10.92
CA GLU A 89 -24.50 -8.32 9.71
C GLU A 89 -23.19 -9.06 9.36
N PRO A 90 -22.89 -9.31 8.08
CA PRO A 90 -21.59 -9.88 7.72
C PRO A 90 -20.46 -8.91 8.07
N ILE A 91 -19.31 -9.45 8.50
CA ILE A 91 -18.10 -8.65 8.74
C ILE A 91 -17.16 -8.90 7.56
N PHE A 92 -16.99 -7.90 6.71
CA PHE A 92 -15.99 -7.90 5.64
C PHE A 92 -14.58 -7.69 6.21
N ASN A 93 -13.58 -8.31 5.57
CA ASN A 93 -12.15 -8.11 5.85
C ASN A 93 -11.72 -8.45 7.30
N ALA A 94 -12.42 -9.37 7.97
CA ALA A 94 -11.95 -9.94 9.22
C ALA A 94 -10.87 -10.99 8.94
N LEU A 95 -9.73 -10.87 9.60
CA LEU A 95 -8.62 -11.80 9.52
C LEU A 95 -8.94 -13.09 10.29
N VAL A 96 -8.83 -14.22 9.60
CA VAL A 96 -9.00 -15.57 10.13
C VAL A 96 -7.65 -16.29 10.06
N VAL A 97 -7.05 -16.58 11.21
CA VAL A 97 -5.76 -17.30 11.30
C VAL A 97 -5.97 -18.67 11.90
N ALA A 98 -5.51 -19.72 11.22
CA ALA A 98 -5.59 -21.09 11.71
C ALA A 98 -4.44 -21.94 11.17
N GLY A 99 -3.84 -22.76 12.04
CA GLY A 99 -2.83 -23.73 11.62
C GLY A 99 -1.71 -23.10 10.80
N GLY A 100 -1.25 -21.90 11.17
CA GLY A 100 -0.19 -21.16 10.47
C GLY A 100 -0.59 -20.51 9.13
N MET A 101 -1.83 -20.72 8.66
CA MET A 101 -2.39 -20.07 7.48
C MET A 101 -3.35 -18.94 7.87
N LYS A 102 -3.63 -18.05 6.93
CA LYS A 102 -4.59 -16.98 7.11
C LYS A 102 -5.44 -16.73 5.87
N THR A 103 -6.65 -16.25 6.09
CA THR A 103 -7.58 -15.75 5.07
C THR A 103 -8.34 -14.56 5.63
N TYR A 104 -9.07 -13.85 4.78
CA TYR A 104 -9.97 -12.78 5.18
C TYR A 104 -11.39 -13.14 4.80
N THR A 105 -12.35 -12.59 5.52
CA THR A 105 -13.76 -12.74 5.17
C THR A 105 -14.13 -11.83 4.00
N GLY A 106 -14.95 -12.33 3.08
CA GLY A 106 -15.55 -11.49 2.04
C GLY A 106 -16.77 -10.73 2.52
N ASP A 107 -17.46 -10.10 1.57
CA ASP A 107 -18.56 -9.15 1.80
C ASP A 107 -19.77 -9.78 2.51
N ASP A 108 -20.02 -11.07 2.26
CA ASP A 108 -21.03 -11.87 2.93
C ASP A 108 -20.56 -12.47 4.28
N GLY A 109 -19.34 -12.13 4.69
CA GLY A 109 -18.67 -12.60 5.90
C GLY A 109 -18.13 -14.02 5.78
N SER A 110 -18.20 -14.68 4.62
CA SER A 110 -17.73 -16.05 4.45
C SER A 110 -16.20 -16.14 4.38
N TYR A 111 -15.64 -17.29 4.79
CA TYR A 111 -14.20 -17.56 4.74
C TYR A 111 -13.92 -19.04 4.49
N SER A 112 -12.73 -19.36 4.00
CA SER A 112 -12.27 -20.75 3.85
C SER A 112 -10.75 -20.93 3.96
N LEU A 113 -10.32 -22.05 4.53
CA LEU A 113 -8.92 -22.46 4.71
C LEU A 113 -8.79 -23.97 4.51
N TYR A 114 -7.74 -24.40 3.79
CA TYR A 114 -7.36 -25.81 3.71
C TYR A 114 -6.22 -26.06 4.67
N LEU A 115 -6.41 -26.96 5.64
CA LEU A 115 -5.40 -27.25 6.65
C LEU A 115 -5.15 -28.76 6.74
N PRO A 116 -3.93 -29.18 7.08
CA PRO A 116 -3.64 -30.58 7.39
C PRO A 116 -4.57 -31.11 8.50
N PRO A 117 -4.96 -32.39 8.47
CA PRO A 117 -5.79 -33.00 9.51
C PRO A 117 -5.15 -32.86 10.89
N GLY A 118 -5.95 -32.45 11.87
CA GLY A 118 -5.47 -32.26 13.23
C GLY A 118 -6.24 -31.23 14.02
N LYS A 119 -5.68 -30.84 15.16
CA LYS A 119 -6.24 -29.78 16.00
C LYS A 119 -5.56 -28.47 15.68
N HIS A 120 -6.36 -27.44 15.45
CA HIS A 120 -5.90 -26.10 15.14
C HIS A 120 -6.61 -25.08 16.02
N LEU A 121 -5.85 -24.14 16.56
CA LEU A 121 -6.45 -22.93 17.09
C LEU A 121 -6.83 -22.00 15.93
N VAL A 122 -8.07 -21.54 15.91
CA VAL A 122 -8.60 -20.59 14.92
C VAL A 122 -8.88 -19.27 15.63
N THR A 123 -8.34 -18.16 15.12
CA THR A 123 -8.51 -16.83 15.69
C THR A 123 -9.09 -15.85 14.66
N PHE A 124 -10.09 -15.08 15.10
CA PHE A 124 -10.85 -14.12 14.29
C PHE A 124 -10.67 -12.71 14.88
N PHE A 125 -10.27 -11.74 14.07
CA PHE A 125 -10.13 -10.33 14.47
C PHE A 125 -10.12 -9.39 13.27
N THR A 126 -10.38 -8.10 13.48
CA THR A 126 -10.27 -7.03 12.47
C THR A 126 -8.99 -6.21 12.72
N GLU A 127 -8.46 -5.56 11.68
CA GLU A 127 -7.20 -4.78 11.76
C GLU A 127 -7.29 -3.66 12.82
N LEU A 128 -8.42 -2.98 12.88
CA LEU A 128 -8.69 -1.94 13.87
C LEU A 128 -9.11 -2.48 15.24
N HIS A 129 -9.39 -3.77 15.38
CA HIS A 129 -10.08 -4.38 16.53
C HIS A 129 -11.37 -3.67 16.94
N ASP A 130 -12.11 -3.14 15.96
CA ASP A 130 -13.46 -2.60 16.11
C ASP A 130 -14.53 -3.69 16.36
N PHE A 131 -14.10 -4.96 16.33
CA PHE A 131 -14.84 -6.12 16.84
C PHE A 131 -14.00 -6.90 17.85
N LYS A 132 -14.67 -7.40 18.91
CA LYS A 132 -14.03 -8.23 19.94
C LYS A 132 -13.61 -9.57 19.35
N SER A 133 -12.31 -9.81 19.43
CA SER A 133 -11.66 -10.96 18.82
C SER A 133 -11.97 -12.28 19.54
N LEU A 134 -11.94 -13.37 18.79
CA LEU A 134 -12.31 -14.70 19.30
C LEU A 134 -11.30 -15.75 18.88
N SER A 135 -10.87 -16.60 19.81
CA SER A 135 -10.07 -17.80 19.52
C SER A 135 -10.84 -19.07 19.90
N LYS A 136 -10.83 -20.08 19.03
CA LYS A 136 -11.49 -21.38 19.24
C LYS A 136 -10.60 -22.53 18.80
N GLN A 137 -10.50 -23.57 19.64
CA GLN A 137 -9.85 -24.82 19.27
C GLN A 137 -10.78 -25.64 18.37
N VAL A 138 -10.27 -26.10 17.23
CA VAL A 138 -11.02 -26.85 16.23
C VAL A 138 -10.27 -28.15 15.91
N ASP A 139 -10.95 -29.28 16.07
CA ASP A 139 -10.54 -30.55 15.47
C ASP A 139 -11.02 -30.58 14.01
N LEU A 140 -10.06 -30.67 13.09
CA LEU A 140 -10.21 -30.75 11.64
C LEU A 140 -9.71 -32.10 11.12
N SER A 141 -10.07 -33.19 11.78
CA SER A 141 -9.90 -34.57 11.28
C SER A 141 -10.69 -34.83 9.98
N LYS A 142 -11.69 -34.00 9.69
CA LYS A 142 -12.47 -33.93 8.44
C LYS A 142 -12.89 -32.48 8.20
N ASP A 143 -13.43 -32.19 7.02
CA ASP A 143 -14.04 -30.90 6.69
C ASP A 143 -15.00 -30.41 7.78
N LYS A 144 -14.97 -29.10 8.04
CA LYS A 144 -15.73 -28.50 9.12
C LYS A 144 -16.24 -27.12 8.77
N THR A 145 -17.50 -26.88 9.16
CA THR A 145 -18.09 -25.55 9.14
C THR A 145 -18.03 -24.94 10.54
N LEU A 146 -17.54 -23.70 10.64
CA LEU A 146 -17.46 -22.94 11.88
C LEU A 146 -18.00 -21.52 11.63
N ASN A 147 -19.24 -21.29 12.04
CA ASN A 147 -19.82 -19.94 12.03
C ASN A 147 -19.51 -19.23 13.36
N VAL A 148 -19.19 -17.94 13.27
CA VAL A 148 -18.81 -17.10 14.40
C VAL A 148 -19.58 -15.79 14.36
N SER A 149 -19.98 -15.33 15.54
CA SER A 149 -20.47 -13.97 15.75
C SER A 149 -19.45 -13.23 16.63
N LEU A 150 -19.07 -12.02 16.25
CA LEU A 150 -18.19 -11.11 16.98
C LEU A 150 -19.00 -9.93 17.50
N GLU A 151 -18.77 -9.56 18.76
CA GLU A 151 -19.37 -8.37 19.37
C GLU A 151 -18.68 -7.11 18.86
N LYS A 152 -19.45 -6.08 18.45
CA LYS A 152 -18.87 -4.81 18.04
C LYS A 152 -18.24 -4.11 19.26
N ALA A 153 -16.98 -3.71 19.14
CA ALA A 153 -16.28 -3.01 20.21
C ALA A 153 -16.64 -1.53 20.23
N GLN A 154 -16.82 -0.97 21.43
CA GLN A 154 -17.05 0.46 21.58
C GLN A 154 -15.75 1.22 21.27
N LYS A 155 -15.83 2.26 20.44
CA LYS A 155 -14.72 3.19 20.21
C LYS A 155 -14.47 4.00 21.49
N VAL A 156 -13.21 4.13 21.89
CA VAL A 156 -12.74 4.84 23.09
C VAL A 156 -11.63 5.81 22.71
N THR A 157 -11.79 7.09 23.03
CA THR A 157 -10.75 8.10 22.84
C THR A 157 -9.87 8.16 24.07
N VAL A 158 -8.57 7.85 23.93
CA VAL A 158 -7.62 7.77 25.04
C VAL A 158 -6.57 8.86 24.92
N THR A 159 -6.41 9.65 25.97
CA THR A 159 -5.33 10.65 26.08
C THR A 159 -4.14 10.06 26.83
N PHE A 160 -3.00 9.94 26.16
CA PHE A 160 -1.72 9.56 26.78
C PHE A 160 -0.98 10.82 27.19
N THR A 161 -0.56 10.86 28.45
CA THR A 161 0.29 11.91 29.01
C THR A 161 1.54 11.28 29.59
N ALA A 162 2.70 11.67 29.08
CA ALA A 162 3.99 11.26 29.61
C ALA A 162 4.72 12.45 30.21
N GLU A 163 5.13 12.32 31.48
CA GLU A 163 5.93 13.32 32.17
C GLU A 163 7.37 12.83 32.33
N THR A 164 8.34 13.73 32.35
CA THR A 164 9.74 13.36 32.60
C THR A 164 10.46 14.44 33.40
N THR A 165 11.57 14.10 34.04
CA THR A 165 12.53 15.09 34.56
C THR A 165 13.76 15.20 33.67
N GLU A 166 13.83 14.39 32.61
CA GLU A 166 14.96 14.31 31.71
C GLU A 166 14.88 15.38 30.62
N ASP A 167 16.03 15.70 30.00
CA ASP A 167 16.09 16.62 28.87
C ASP A 167 15.84 15.82 27.59
N LEU A 168 14.58 15.46 27.39
CA LEU A 168 14.13 14.75 26.19
C LEU A 168 13.94 15.72 25.01
N PRO A 169 13.86 15.20 23.78
CA PRO A 169 13.64 16.02 22.59
C PRO A 169 12.27 16.70 22.58
N GLU A 170 12.11 17.71 21.73
CA GLU A 170 10.87 18.51 21.64
C GLU A 170 9.70 17.70 21.07
N LYS A 171 9.99 16.57 20.43
CA LYS A 171 9.01 15.60 19.97
C LYS A 171 9.48 14.18 20.29
N ILE A 172 8.55 13.31 20.66
CA ILE A 172 8.75 11.86 20.80
C ILE A 172 7.65 11.12 20.04
N ARG A 173 7.62 9.79 20.10
CA ARG A 173 6.60 8.94 19.48
C ARG A 173 6.02 7.94 20.47
N LEU A 174 4.74 7.61 20.25
CA LEU A 174 4.05 6.49 20.87
C LEU A 174 3.98 5.35 19.86
N ALA A 175 4.73 4.27 20.07
CA ALA A 175 4.72 3.11 19.17
C ALA A 175 4.14 1.89 19.89
N GLY A 176 3.38 1.05 19.19
CA GLY A 176 2.75 -0.11 19.82
C GLY A 176 2.20 -1.13 18.84
N ASN A 177 1.58 -2.17 19.39
CA ASN A 177 1.15 -3.39 18.69
C ASN A 177 -0.15 -3.27 17.89
N THR A 178 -0.75 -2.09 17.76
CA THR A 178 -2.02 -1.88 17.03
C THR A 178 -1.85 -0.97 15.82
N TYR A 179 -2.81 -1.02 14.89
CA TYR A 179 -2.85 -0.15 13.70
C TYR A 179 -2.70 1.33 14.05
N GLN A 180 -3.41 1.77 15.08
CA GLN A 180 -3.41 3.16 15.54
C GLN A 180 -2.07 3.59 16.15
N LEU A 181 -1.22 2.64 16.55
CA LEU A 181 0.11 2.87 17.09
C LEU A 181 1.22 2.43 16.12
N GLY A 182 0.90 2.33 14.82
CA GLY A 182 1.85 2.12 13.74
C GLY A 182 2.13 0.67 13.34
N THR A 183 1.43 -0.32 13.90
CA THR A 183 1.55 -1.73 13.50
C THR A 183 0.66 -2.07 12.31
N PHE A 184 1.11 -2.92 11.40
CA PHE A 184 0.28 -3.50 10.33
C PHE A 184 0.51 -5.01 10.25
N ILE A 185 -0.54 -5.78 9.92
CA ILE A 185 -0.45 -7.24 9.76
C ILE A 185 -0.19 -7.64 8.29
N SER A 186 1.09 -7.85 7.96
CA SER A 186 1.50 -8.56 6.74
C SER A 186 1.73 -10.05 7.05
N ASN A 187 2.91 -10.62 6.80
CA ASN A 187 3.32 -11.99 7.19
C ASN A 187 3.54 -12.18 8.71
N GLY A 188 3.00 -11.24 9.48
CA GLY A 188 3.18 -11.02 10.90
C GLY A 188 2.98 -9.52 11.20
N PRO A 189 2.91 -9.14 12.48
CA PRO A 189 2.86 -7.73 12.88
C PRO A 189 4.19 -7.04 12.56
N MET A 190 4.11 -5.86 11.93
CA MET A 190 5.25 -5.01 11.61
C MET A 190 4.96 -3.57 12.03
N VAL A 191 5.87 -2.91 12.75
CA VAL A 191 5.71 -1.50 13.11
C VAL A 191 6.46 -0.62 12.11
N TYR A 192 5.78 0.41 11.62
CA TYR A 192 6.38 1.45 10.78
C TYR A 192 6.41 2.76 11.53
N MET A 193 7.61 3.22 11.90
CA MET A 193 7.79 4.42 12.73
C MET A 193 7.18 5.68 12.13
N GLY A 194 7.13 5.79 10.79
CA GLY A 194 6.47 6.92 10.11
C GLY A 194 4.97 7.01 10.37
N ARG A 195 4.33 5.90 10.75
CA ARG A 195 2.89 5.82 11.05
C ARG A 195 2.58 6.01 12.54
N THR A 196 3.60 5.97 13.40
CA THR A 196 3.39 6.08 14.85
C THR A 196 3.02 7.52 15.22
N PRO A 197 2.05 7.74 16.14
CA PRO A 197 1.72 9.07 16.61
C PRO A 197 2.95 9.81 17.14
N ALA A 198 3.22 10.99 16.57
CA ALA A 198 4.18 11.94 17.13
C ALA A 198 3.54 12.70 18.29
N ILE A 199 4.34 13.01 19.31
CA ILE A 199 3.90 13.72 20.52
C ILE A 199 4.79 14.94 20.70
N ASP A 200 4.17 16.13 20.66
CA ASP A 200 4.85 17.39 20.94
C ASP A 200 5.04 17.58 22.45
N ARG A 201 6.19 18.15 22.83
CA ARG A 201 6.44 18.61 24.19
C ARG A 201 5.60 19.84 24.49
N GLU A 202 4.77 19.76 25.52
CA GLU A 202 4.04 20.90 26.06
C GLU A 202 4.94 21.79 26.95
N LYS A 203 4.37 22.84 27.55
CA LYS A 203 5.09 23.66 28.55
C LYS A 203 5.58 22.78 29.71
N GLY A 204 6.90 22.72 29.92
CA GLY A 204 7.53 21.87 30.93
C GLY A 204 8.12 20.60 30.30
N ASN A 205 8.05 19.49 31.02
CA ASN A 205 8.56 18.18 30.59
C ASN A 205 7.42 17.17 30.38
N ARG A 206 6.35 17.62 29.71
CA ARG A 206 5.14 16.84 29.49
C ARG A 206 4.87 16.66 28.02
N TYR A 207 4.43 15.47 27.63
CA TYR A 207 4.09 15.06 26.27
C TYR A 207 2.68 14.50 26.26
N THR A 208 1.81 15.02 25.41
CA THR A 208 0.40 14.59 25.37
C THR A 208 -0.08 14.30 23.95
N THR A 209 -0.71 13.14 23.75
CA THR A 209 -1.35 12.76 22.48
C THR A 209 -2.67 12.05 22.73
N THR A 210 -3.57 12.09 21.76
CA THR A 210 -4.88 11.42 21.82
C THR A 210 -5.00 10.42 20.69
N VAL A 211 -5.44 9.21 21.01
CA VAL A 211 -5.58 8.11 20.06
C VAL A 211 -6.99 7.52 20.18
N GLU A 212 -7.64 7.25 19.05
CA GLU A 212 -8.89 6.49 19.01
C GLU A 212 -8.60 4.98 19.05
N LEU A 213 -9.09 4.30 20.06
CA LEU A 213 -8.90 2.88 20.31
C LEU A 213 -10.26 2.19 20.50
N TYR A 214 -10.27 0.90 20.83
CA TYR A 214 -11.51 0.13 21.01
C TYR A 214 -11.52 -0.70 22.29
N ASP A 215 -12.70 -0.84 22.90
CA ASP A 215 -12.93 -1.65 24.10
C ASP A 215 -12.40 -3.08 23.94
N GLY A 216 -11.65 -3.56 24.94
CA GLY A 216 -11.06 -4.90 24.96
C GLY A 216 -9.75 -5.04 24.18
N GLN A 217 -9.27 -3.96 23.54
CA GLN A 217 -7.93 -3.92 22.96
C GLN A 217 -6.87 -3.98 24.06
N TYR A 218 -5.88 -4.84 23.84
CA TYR A 218 -4.71 -4.95 24.71
C TYR A 218 -3.52 -4.33 24.00
N LEU A 219 -3.03 -3.23 24.56
CA LEU A 219 -1.89 -2.49 24.03
C LEU A 219 -0.61 -2.97 24.70
N GLU A 220 0.41 -3.18 23.88
CA GLU A 220 1.81 -3.14 24.27
C GLU A 220 2.43 -1.96 23.54
N TYR A 221 2.92 -0.99 24.30
CA TYR A 221 3.39 0.27 23.73
C TYR A 221 4.64 0.79 24.44
N ILE A 222 5.38 1.64 23.73
CA ILE A 222 6.62 2.27 24.18
C ILE A 222 6.59 3.77 23.85
N TYR A 223 7.35 4.54 24.62
CA TYR A 223 7.77 5.88 24.22
C TYR A 223 9.16 5.79 23.58
N THR A 224 9.35 6.48 22.46
CA THR A 224 10.65 6.49 21.76
C THR A 224 10.96 7.85 21.16
N CYS A 225 12.24 8.22 21.18
CA CYS A 225 12.76 9.41 20.51
C CYS A 225 13.11 9.15 19.04
N ALA A 226 13.16 7.88 18.62
CA ALA A 226 13.64 7.48 17.29
C ALA A 226 12.89 6.25 16.77
N GLY A 227 13.36 5.03 17.08
CA GLY A 227 12.79 3.76 16.61
C GLY A 227 12.43 2.79 17.73
N LEU A 228 12.09 1.55 17.37
CA LEU A 228 11.65 0.52 18.34
C LEU A 228 12.73 0.04 19.31
N TYR A 229 13.99 0.13 18.91
CA TYR A 229 15.14 -0.32 19.72
C TYR A 229 16.06 0.86 19.99
N LEU A 230 16.61 1.46 18.93
CA LEU A 230 17.41 2.67 19.04
C LEU A 230 16.51 3.85 19.45
N GLY A 231 16.75 4.39 20.64
CA GLY A 231 16.03 5.54 21.18
C GLY A 231 14.68 5.23 21.81
N ALA A 232 14.34 3.95 22.02
CA ALA A 232 13.23 3.56 22.89
C ALA A 232 13.60 3.81 24.36
N GLU A 233 12.61 4.09 25.20
CA GLU A 233 12.86 4.23 26.63
C GLU A 233 13.38 2.91 27.21
N PRO A 234 14.57 2.90 27.86
CA PRO A 234 15.03 1.70 28.54
C PRO A 234 14.34 1.56 29.90
N ARG A 235 14.22 0.32 30.36
CA ARG A 235 13.78 -0.01 31.72
C ARG A 235 14.66 0.69 32.75
N HIS A 236 14.14 0.91 33.95
CA HIS A 236 14.88 1.57 35.01
C HIS A 236 16.15 0.81 35.46
N ASP A 237 16.30 -0.47 35.18
CA ASP A 237 17.55 -1.21 35.42
C ASP A 237 18.54 -1.10 34.24
N GLY A 238 18.12 -0.56 33.11
CA GLY A 238 18.90 -0.39 31.88
C GLY A 238 19.05 -1.68 31.06
N ALA A 239 18.33 -2.75 31.39
CA ALA A 239 18.54 -4.07 30.80
C ALA A 239 17.85 -4.27 29.44
N ASP A 240 16.74 -3.56 29.18
CA ASP A 240 15.91 -3.71 27.98
C ASP A 240 15.02 -2.47 27.77
N THR A 241 14.09 -2.51 26.81
CA THR A 241 13.06 -1.49 26.56
C THR A 241 11.92 -1.55 27.59
N GLU A 242 11.44 -0.39 28.04
CA GLU A 242 10.27 -0.25 28.92
C GLU A 242 8.97 -0.40 28.12
N ILE A 243 8.45 -1.63 28.09
CA ILE A 243 7.17 -1.95 27.44
C ILE A 243 6.04 -1.79 28.45
N ARG A 244 5.14 -0.85 28.17
CA ARG A 244 3.93 -0.61 28.93
C ARG A 244 2.77 -1.43 28.37
N ARG A 245 1.83 -1.76 29.26
CA ARG A 245 0.67 -2.60 28.95
C ARG A 245 -0.61 -1.93 29.41
N LEU A 246 -1.60 -1.90 28.54
CA LEU A 246 -2.90 -1.31 28.83
C LEU A 246 -4.01 -2.18 28.25
N LEU A 247 -5.05 -2.43 29.05
CA LEU A 247 -6.32 -2.91 28.54
C LEU A 247 -7.24 -1.70 28.36
N VAL A 248 -7.70 -1.45 27.15
CA VAL A 248 -8.66 -0.40 26.85
C VAL A 248 -10.05 -0.84 27.32
N THR A 249 -10.71 -0.01 28.12
CA THR A 249 -12.12 -0.15 28.51
C THR A 249 -12.82 1.20 28.28
N PRO A 250 -14.17 1.28 28.31
CA PRO A 250 -14.88 2.54 28.15
C PRO A 250 -14.48 3.63 29.17
N GLU A 251 -13.95 3.23 30.33
CA GLU A 251 -13.46 4.14 31.37
C GLU A 251 -12.01 4.61 31.14
N THR A 252 -11.25 3.92 30.28
CA THR A 252 -9.85 4.23 29.94
C THR A 252 -9.78 5.48 29.05
N THR A 253 -10.02 6.65 29.64
CA THR A 253 -9.99 7.93 28.91
C THR A 253 -8.65 8.66 29.04
N GLN A 254 -7.87 8.33 30.08
CA GLN A 254 -6.55 8.91 30.32
C GLN A 254 -5.54 7.85 30.77
N VAL A 255 -4.31 8.01 30.31
CA VAL A 255 -3.13 7.24 30.72
C VAL A 255 -2.05 8.24 31.11
N ASN A 256 -1.53 8.12 32.33
CA ASN A 256 -0.49 9.00 32.86
C ASN A 256 0.75 8.18 33.14
N ASP A 257 1.80 8.42 32.37
CA ASP A 257 3.08 7.75 32.45
C ASP A 257 4.17 8.70 32.92
N VAL A 258 5.23 8.13 33.48
CA VAL A 258 6.46 8.87 33.77
C VAL A 258 7.65 8.20 33.09
N LEU A 259 8.54 9.00 32.51
CA LEU A 259 9.70 8.56 31.73
C LEU A 259 11.00 8.84 32.50
N TRP A 260 11.82 7.81 32.75
CA TRP A 260 13.03 7.90 33.60
C TRP A 260 14.23 7.08 33.11
N GLY A 261 14.26 6.68 31.83
CA GLY A 261 15.28 5.75 31.31
C GLY A 261 16.39 6.36 30.46
N PHE A 262 16.15 7.48 29.78
CA PHE A 262 16.93 7.82 28.59
C PHE A 262 18.36 8.29 28.87
N ARG A 263 18.61 8.97 30.01
CA ARG A 263 19.89 9.64 30.28
C ARG A 263 21.08 8.73 30.59
N ARG A 264 20.92 7.41 30.61
CA ARG A 264 22.03 6.48 30.90
C ARG A 264 23.11 6.48 29.82
N ASN A 265 22.73 6.86 28.61
CA ASN A 265 23.59 6.89 27.44
C ASN A 265 23.86 8.33 26.99
N PRO A 266 25.04 8.61 26.39
CA PRO A 266 25.30 9.90 25.76
C PRO A 266 24.23 10.29 24.72
N LYS A 267 23.89 11.58 24.68
CA LYS A 267 22.92 12.13 23.72
C LYS A 267 23.61 12.39 22.38
N LEU A 268 23.07 11.80 21.32
CA LEU A 268 23.35 12.14 19.94
C LEU A 268 22.29 13.14 19.46
N THR A 269 22.73 14.30 18.99
CA THR A 269 21.89 15.25 18.25
C THR A 269 22.39 15.32 16.81
N ILE A 270 21.54 14.94 15.87
CA ILE A 270 21.78 15.12 14.45
C ILE A 270 20.93 16.30 14.00
N ASN A 271 21.60 17.34 13.55
CA ASN A 271 20.99 18.49 12.88
C ASN A 271 21.24 18.30 11.38
N LEU A 272 20.16 18.20 10.62
CA LEU A 272 20.20 18.04 9.18
C LEU A 272 19.64 19.29 8.52
N GLN A 273 20.43 19.87 7.61
CA GLN A 273 19.96 20.79 6.61
C GLN A 273 19.73 20.03 5.31
N THR A 274 18.51 20.10 4.76
CA THR A 274 18.22 19.58 3.43
C THR A 274 18.28 20.71 2.39
N PRO A 275 18.41 20.37 1.10
CA PRO A 275 18.30 21.33 0.01
C PRO A 275 16.93 22.03 0.02
N PRO A 276 16.83 23.29 -0.46
CA PRO A 276 15.58 24.05 -0.50
C PRO A 276 14.43 23.33 -1.23
N GLU A 277 14.74 22.50 -2.22
CA GLU A 277 13.75 21.77 -3.01
C GLU A 277 13.07 20.60 -2.29
N THR A 278 13.51 20.22 -1.08
CA THR A 278 12.82 19.18 -0.31
C THR A 278 11.37 19.56 -0.07
N HIS A 279 10.44 18.69 -0.49
CA HIS A 279 9.02 18.96 -0.33
C HIS A 279 8.65 19.11 1.16
N PRO A 280 7.97 20.20 1.58
CA PRO A 280 7.79 20.52 2.99
C PRO A 280 6.91 19.53 3.77
N LYS A 281 6.08 18.76 3.07
CA LYS A 281 5.21 17.72 3.66
C LYS A 281 5.73 16.29 3.46
N GLU A 282 6.93 16.11 2.93
CA GLU A 282 7.56 14.79 2.90
C GLU A 282 8.35 14.54 4.16
N ASN A 283 8.32 13.29 4.61
CA ASN A 283 9.15 12.85 5.71
C ASN A 283 10.60 12.74 5.27
N VAL A 284 11.52 13.12 6.15
CA VAL A 284 12.97 12.94 5.98
C VAL A 284 13.45 11.93 7.02
N TYR A 285 14.33 11.03 6.60
CA TYR A 285 14.77 9.87 7.36
C TYR A 285 16.29 9.88 7.55
N PHE A 286 16.71 9.48 8.74
CA PHE A 286 18.07 9.04 9.04
C PHE A 286 18.08 7.50 8.94
N GLY A 287 18.62 6.96 7.84
CA GLY A 287 18.39 5.57 7.46
C GLY A 287 16.90 5.30 7.29
N THR A 288 16.31 4.49 8.18
CA THR A 288 14.86 4.19 8.20
C THR A 288 14.12 4.93 9.33
N ILE A 289 14.80 5.77 10.10
CA ILE A 289 14.24 6.47 11.26
C ILE A 289 13.71 7.84 10.81
N PRO A 290 12.40 8.11 10.92
CA PRO A 290 11.86 9.42 10.56
C PRO A 290 12.37 10.50 11.51
N MET A 291 12.98 11.54 10.95
CA MET A 291 13.44 12.73 11.68
C MET A 291 12.27 13.68 11.96
N PHE A 292 12.44 14.58 12.93
CA PHE A 292 11.45 15.61 13.21
C PHE A 292 11.81 16.90 12.46
N LYS A 293 10.84 17.47 11.75
CA LYS A 293 11.00 18.80 11.14
C LYS A 293 11.00 19.86 12.24
N VAL A 294 12.05 20.68 12.30
CA VAL A 294 12.24 21.74 13.29
C VAL A 294 12.32 23.14 12.67
N GLY A 295 12.34 23.23 11.34
CA GLY A 295 12.30 24.46 10.58
C GLY A 295 12.15 24.20 9.09
N GLU A 296 12.21 25.26 8.30
CA GLU A 296 12.28 25.18 6.84
C GLU A 296 13.56 24.43 6.44
N ASN A 297 13.39 23.33 5.70
CA ASN A 297 14.47 22.41 5.27
C ASN A 297 15.41 21.97 6.41
N ARG A 298 14.92 21.99 7.66
CA ARG A 298 15.70 21.67 8.85
C ARG A 298 15.03 20.57 9.65
N TYR A 299 15.80 19.51 9.88
CA TYR A 299 15.36 18.31 10.56
C TYR A 299 16.30 17.99 11.69
N GLN A 300 15.76 17.41 12.76
CA GLN A 300 16.53 17.03 13.92
C GLN A 300 16.15 15.64 14.37
N LEU A 301 17.18 14.88 14.75
CA LEU A 301 17.05 13.62 15.46
C LEU A 301 17.87 13.74 16.75
N LYS A 302 17.22 13.53 17.89
CA LYS A 302 17.87 13.51 19.21
C LYS A 302 17.62 12.15 19.83
N VAL A 303 18.67 11.38 20.09
CA VAL A 303 18.56 10.00 20.63
C VAL A 303 19.67 9.75 21.64
N PHE A 304 19.47 8.81 22.56
CA PHE A 304 20.48 8.42 23.55
C PHE A 304 21.07 7.07 23.14
N VAL A 305 22.38 6.99 22.99
CA VAL A 305 23.07 5.86 22.33
C VAL A 305 24.26 5.38 23.15
N GLU A 306 24.41 4.07 23.29
CA GLU A 306 25.53 3.45 23.98
C GLU A 306 26.88 3.81 23.31
N PRO A 307 27.94 4.09 24.10
CA PRO A 307 29.29 4.30 23.56
C PRO A 307 29.76 3.09 22.75
N GLY A 308 30.42 3.34 21.62
CA GLY A 308 30.90 2.30 20.71
C GLY A 308 29.91 1.86 19.65
N HIS A 309 28.64 2.31 19.70
CA HIS A 309 27.68 2.04 18.62
C HIS A 309 28.17 2.65 17.30
N GLU A 310 28.29 1.81 16.28
CA GLU A 310 28.70 2.21 14.93
C GLU A 310 27.47 2.52 14.09
N PHE A 311 27.41 3.74 13.56
CA PHE A 311 26.40 4.16 12.60
C PHE A 311 26.97 4.06 11.20
N GLU A 312 26.23 3.40 10.32
CA GLU A 312 26.38 3.48 8.87
C GLU A 312 25.02 3.87 8.28
N TYR A 313 24.93 5.06 7.68
CA TYR A 313 23.65 5.67 7.35
C TYR A 313 23.73 6.53 6.09
N ASN A 314 22.55 6.82 5.56
CA ASN A 314 22.29 7.83 4.55
C ASN A 314 20.99 8.54 4.91
N TYR A 315 20.79 9.73 4.37
CA TYR A 315 19.50 10.41 4.44
C TYR A 315 18.60 9.99 3.28
N ALA A 316 17.29 10.02 3.52
CA ALA A 316 16.30 9.85 2.47
C ALA A 316 15.10 10.76 2.71
N HIS A 317 14.38 11.14 1.65
CA HIS A 317 13.07 11.79 1.75
C HIS A 317 11.96 10.92 1.12
N GLY A 318 10.73 11.11 1.58
CA GLY A 318 9.57 10.37 1.10
C GLY A 318 9.58 8.90 1.54
N ILE A 319 10.16 8.02 0.71
CA ILE A 319 10.26 6.57 0.95
C ILE A 319 11.74 6.17 1.10
N PRO A 320 12.15 5.64 2.28
CA PRO A 320 13.48 5.09 2.47
C PRO A 320 13.79 3.99 1.45
N GLY A 321 14.94 4.11 0.78
CA GLY A 321 15.37 3.20 -0.30
C GLY A 321 15.20 3.79 -1.70
N GLU A 322 14.35 4.81 -1.85
CA GLU A 322 14.00 5.40 -3.16
C GLU A 322 14.40 6.87 -3.26
N GLY A 323 14.13 7.66 -2.20
CA GLY A 323 14.53 9.08 -2.12
C GLY A 323 15.87 9.29 -1.43
N GLY A 324 16.83 8.39 -1.60
CA GLY A 324 18.12 8.44 -0.90
C GLY A 324 19.00 9.60 -1.36
N GLU A 325 19.77 10.22 -0.45
CA GLU A 325 20.73 11.28 -0.81
C GLU A 325 21.78 10.80 -1.82
N VAL A 326 22.35 11.73 -2.60
CA VAL A 326 23.50 11.47 -3.46
C VAL A 326 24.77 11.90 -2.74
N ILE A 327 25.67 10.95 -2.47
CA ILE A 327 27.01 11.22 -1.96
C ILE A 327 27.99 11.04 -3.13
N ASP A 328 28.58 12.15 -3.60
CA ASP A 328 29.55 12.16 -4.69
C ASP A 328 30.92 11.65 -4.20
N PRO A 329 31.65 10.78 -4.94
CA PRO A 329 31.43 10.35 -6.33
C PRO A 329 30.63 9.07 -6.52
N THR A 330 30.24 8.38 -5.44
CA THR A 330 29.63 7.04 -5.51
C THR A 330 28.22 7.02 -4.92
N PRO A 331 27.17 6.81 -5.74
CA PRO A 331 25.77 6.83 -5.29
C PRO A 331 25.38 5.83 -4.19
N GLN A 332 26.26 4.89 -3.84
CA GLN A 332 26.05 3.92 -2.76
C GLN A 332 26.90 4.20 -1.50
N GLU A 333 27.66 5.30 -1.46
CA GLU A 333 28.43 5.64 -0.28
C GLU A 333 27.50 5.93 0.91
N ARG A 334 27.97 5.60 2.11
CA ARG A 334 27.24 5.81 3.35
C ARG A 334 28.11 6.59 4.33
N ARG A 335 27.47 7.49 5.06
CA ARG A 335 28.07 8.22 6.18
C ARG A 335 28.36 7.25 7.31
N ARG A 336 29.47 7.47 8.03
CA ARG A 336 29.87 6.61 9.15
C ARG A 336 30.32 7.42 10.34
N PHE A 337 29.88 7.03 11.53
CA PHE A 337 30.49 7.50 12.77
C PHE A 337 30.30 6.49 13.90
N THR A 338 31.20 6.52 14.89
CA THR A 338 31.07 5.73 16.12
C THR A 338 30.72 6.64 17.29
N MET A 339 29.73 6.24 18.10
CA MET A 339 29.32 7.00 19.28
C MET A 339 30.42 6.99 20.36
N GLY A 340 30.75 8.16 20.89
CA GLY A 340 31.71 8.30 21.99
C GLY A 340 31.06 8.14 23.37
N THR A 341 31.81 8.47 24.42
CA THR A 341 31.35 8.44 25.82
C THR A 341 30.72 9.75 26.31
N SER A 342 30.57 10.73 25.43
CA SER A 342 30.01 12.06 25.76
C SER A 342 29.01 12.49 24.68
N ASP A 343 28.12 13.42 25.03
CA ASP A 343 27.13 13.96 24.11
C ASP A 343 27.79 14.44 22.82
N LYS A 344 27.16 14.16 21.69
CA LYS A 344 27.66 14.47 20.36
C LYS A 344 26.61 15.23 19.57
N VAL A 345 27.05 16.29 18.90
CA VAL A 345 26.28 16.98 17.87
C VAL A 345 26.91 16.67 16.53
N VAL A 346 26.08 16.27 15.57
CA VAL A 346 26.45 16.07 14.16
C VAL A 346 25.65 17.09 13.35
N GLU A 347 26.37 17.93 12.61
CA GLU A 347 25.79 18.88 11.67
C GLU A 347 25.99 18.29 10.27
N ASP A 348 24.92 17.79 9.67
CA ASP A 348 24.93 17.22 8.33
C ASP A 348 24.16 18.13 7.37
N VAL A 349 24.62 18.12 6.12
CA VAL A 349 23.96 18.75 4.98
C VAL A 349 23.78 17.69 3.91
N VAL A 350 22.56 17.58 3.40
CA VAL A 350 22.32 16.93 2.11
C VAL A 350 22.47 18.03 1.05
N GLU A 351 23.40 17.86 0.13
CA GLU A 351 23.68 18.85 -0.91
C GLU A 351 22.65 18.79 -2.05
N LYS A 352 22.21 17.58 -2.41
CA LYS A 352 21.28 17.34 -3.51
C LYS A 352 20.57 15.99 -3.37
N TRP A 353 19.31 15.93 -3.82
CA TRP A 353 18.58 14.68 -4.01
C TRP A 353 18.73 14.16 -5.45
N PRO A 354 18.59 12.84 -5.69
CA PRO A 354 18.48 12.31 -7.03
C PRO A 354 17.32 13.00 -7.76
N PHE A 355 17.53 13.31 -9.04
CA PHE A 355 16.49 13.84 -9.91
C PHE A 355 15.80 15.13 -9.41
N SER A 356 16.55 15.99 -8.70
CA SER A 356 16.01 17.21 -8.08
C SER A 356 16.00 18.45 -8.99
N ASP A 357 16.44 18.31 -10.25
CA ASP A 357 16.50 19.42 -11.19
C ASP A 357 15.08 19.74 -11.72
N TYR A 358 14.64 20.99 -11.61
CA TYR A 358 13.37 21.41 -12.20
C TYR A 358 13.58 21.85 -13.65
N GLY A 359 12.67 21.45 -14.52
CA GLY A 359 12.59 21.99 -15.87
C GLY A 359 11.88 23.34 -15.88
N GLU A 360 12.29 24.21 -16.80
CA GLU A 360 11.48 25.38 -17.14
C GLU A 360 10.50 25.03 -18.26
N ARG A 361 9.35 25.70 -18.26
CA ARG A 361 8.36 25.57 -19.32
C ARG A 361 8.88 26.19 -20.61
N THR A 362 8.76 25.47 -21.72
CA THR A 362 9.34 25.84 -23.03
C THR A 362 8.30 26.01 -24.14
N THR A 363 7.04 25.66 -23.89
CA THR A 363 5.95 25.72 -24.88
C THR A 363 4.80 26.63 -24.44
N GLU A 364 4.13 27.28 -25.40
CA GLU A 364 2.91 28.06 -25.15
C GLU A 364 1.67 27.15 -25.08
N ILE A 365 0.68 27.50 -24.24
CA ILE A 365 -0.61 26.79 -24.21
C ILE A 365 -1.44 27.34 -25.36
N ASN A 366 -1.98 26.46 -26.20
CA ASN A 366 -2.96 26.87 -27.19
C ASN A 366 -4.29 27.16 -26.49
N THR A 367 -4.66 28.43 -26.33
CA THR A 367 -5.95 28.83 -25.73
C THR A 367 -7.10 28.86 -26.73
N ASN A 368 -6.82 28.75 -28.04
CA ASN A 368 -7.81 28.80 -29.11
C ASN A 368 -8.13 27.38 -29.62
N LEU A 369 -8.58 26.53 -28.70
CA LEU A 369 -8.89 25.13 -28.98
C LEU A 369 -10.24 24.96 -29.67
N VAL A 370 -10.29 24.00 -30.58
CA VAL A 370 -11.56 23.38 -30.98
C VAL A 370 -11.89 22.35 -29.91
N ILE A 371 -12.93 22.62 -29.11
CA ILE A 371 -13.36 21.72 -28.04
C ILE A 371 -14.62 21.01 -28.49
N ALA A 372 -14.53 19.69 -28.67
CA ALA A 372 -15.68 18.87 -29.01
C ALA A 372 -16.67 18.78 -27.84
N PRO A 373 -17.99 18.87 -28.09
CA PRO A 373 -19.01 18.70 -27.06
C PRO A 373 -18.88 17.34 -26.36
N ARG A 374 -19.01 17.36 -25.03
CA ARG A 374 -18.98 16.18 -24.16
C ARG A 374 -19.73 16.45 -22.87
N SER A 375 -20.10 15.40 -22.15
CA SER A 375 -20.91 15.52 -20.93
C SER A 375 -20.07 15.98 -19.74
N GLU A 376 -18.83 15.50 -19.67
CA GLU A 376 -17.87 15.82 -18.62
C GLU A 376 -16.42 15.70 -19.11
N PHE A 377 -15.52 16.24 -18.32
CA PHE A 377 -14.09 16.07 -18.51
C PHE A 377 -13.36 16.17 -17.18
N ALA A 378 -12.38 15.31 -16.98
CA ALA A 378 -11.47 15.37 -15.85
C ALA A 378 -10.08 14.88 -16.23
N ILE A 379 -9.10 15.31 -15.45
CA ILE A 379 -7.75 14.75 -15.49
C ILE A 379 -7.38 14.17 -14.13
N GLY A 380 -6.62 13.09 -14.14
CA GLY A 380 -6.16 12.40 -12.95
C GLY A 380 -4.77 11.81 -13.12
N HIS A 381 -4.22 11.35 -12.01
CA HIS A 381 -2.96 10.64 -12.00
C HIS A 381 -3.05 9.40 -11.15
N ASN A 382 -2.68 8.25 -11.70
CA ASN A 382 -2.33 7.12 -10.84
C ASN A 382 -1.04 7.44 -10.11
N THR A 383 -0.99 7.09 -8.83
CA THR A 383 0.20 7.26 -7.99
C THR A 383 1.22 6.19 -8.36
N LEU A 384 1.52 5.23 -7.47
CA LEU A 384 2.35 4.09 -7.82
C LEU A 384 1.47 2.84 -7.99
N ASP A 385 1.89 1.91 -8.84
CA ASP A 385 1.25 0.59 -9.00
C ASP A 385 1.55 -0.38 -7.85
N TRP A 386 2.15 0.13 -6.78
CA TRP A 386 2.39 -0.59 -5.55
C TRP A 386 2.10 0.24 -4.29
N TRP A 387 1.96 -0.45 -3.15
CA TRP A 387 1.68 0.17 -1.86
C TRP A 387 2.86 0.06 -0.88
N ALA A 388 3.17 1.18 -0.23
CA ALA A 388 4.17 1.28 0.83
C ALA A 388 3.49 1.59 2.18
N PRO A 389 3.97 1.06 3.30
CA PRO A 389 3.43 1.40 4.62
C PRO A 389 3.50 2.89 5.00
N ASN A 390 4.39 3.65 4.39
CA ASN A 390 4.49 5.10 4.56
C ASN A 390 3.70 5.89 3.51
N PHE A 391 2.89 5.24 2.67
CA PHE A 391 1.98 5.82 1.68
C PHE A 391 1.24 7.05 2.21
N LEU A 392 0.44 6.88 3.27
CA LEU A 392 -0.37 7.96 3.84
C LEU A 392 0.48 9.14 4.34
N THR A 393 1.70 8.88 4.79
CA THR A 393 2.55 9.93 5.38
C THR A 393 3.05 10.94 4.35
N ASN A 394 3.10 10.57 3.07
CA ASN A 394 3.49 11.45 1.96
C ASN A 394 2.29 11.90 1.11
N PHE A 395 1.11 11.28 1.30
CA PHE A 395 -0.08 11.50 0.49
C PHE A 395 -0.63 12.93 0.58
N ASP A 396 -0.51 13.57 1.75
CA ASP A 396 -0.95 14.97 1.94
C ASP A 396 -0.12 15.96 1.10
N GLY A 397 1.19 15.75 0.97
CA GLY A 397 2.02 16.58 0.09
C GLY A 397 1.69 16.39 -1.38
N LEU A 398 1.58 15.13 -1.80
CA LEU A 398 1.20 14.76 -3.16
C LEU A 398 -0.12 15.39 -3.60
N THR A 399 -1.14 15.38 -2.73
CA THR A 399 -2.44 15.95 -3.06
C THR A 399 -2.46 17.48 -3.07
N ASP A 400 -1.55 18.15 -2.34
CA ASP A 400 -1.36 19.61 -2.51
C ASP A 400 -0.80 19.93 -3.90
N ASP A 401 0.13 19.13 -4.39
CA ASP A 401 0.73 19.30 -5.71
C ASP A 401 -0.34 19.14 -6.81
N LEU A 402 -1.18 18.09 -6.73
CA LEU A 402 -2.28 17.88 -7.69
C LEU A 402 -3.27 19.06 -7.73
N VAL A 403 -3.63 19.62 -6.57
CA VAL A 403 -4.53 20.79 -6.49
C VAL A 403 -3.87 22.02 -7.11
N ARG A 404 -2.60 22.29 -6.78
CA ARG A 404 -1.82 23.38 -7.38
C ARG A 404 -1.76 23.25 -8.90
N GLU A 405 -1.57 22.03 -9.38
CA GLU A 405 -1.49 21.68 -10.80
C GLU A 405 -2.87 21.55 -11.46
N LYS A 406 -3.98 21.88 -10.77
CA LYS A 406 -5.36 21.92 -11.30
C LYS A 406 -5.88 20.57 -11.81
N HIS A 407 -5.49 19.47 -11.15
CA HIS A 407 -5.99 18.12 -11.43
C HIS A 407 -7.27 17.81 -10.64
N ASP A 408 -8.06 16.85 -11.11
CA ASP A 408 -9.34 16.48 -10.50
C ASP A 408 -9.27 15.19 -9.70
N TYR A 409 -8.49 14.21 -10.17
CA TYR A 409 -8.42 12.88 -9.58
C TYR A 409 -7.03 12.54 -9.04
N VAL A 410 -7.01 11.88 -7.87
CA VAL A 410 -5.87 11.10 -7.40
C VAL A 410 -6.20 9.61 -7.51
N GLY A 411 -5.27 8.86 -8.10
CA GLY A 411 -5.36 7.42 -8.29
C GLY A 411 -4.64 6.66 -7.20
N ILE A 412 -5.30 5.65 -6.64
CA ILE A 412 -4.75 4.80 -5.57
C ILE A 412 -4.73 3.36 -6.07
N SER A 413 -3.60 2.67 -5.93
CA SER A 413 -3.49 1.25 -6.28
C SER A 413 -3.84 0.37 -5.08
N MET A 414 -4.82 -0.50 -5.26
CA MET A 414 -5.13 -1.61 -4.37
C MET A 414 -4.47 -2.85 -4.93
N MET A 415 -3.57 -3.47 -4.16
CA MET A 415 -2.83 -4.64 -4.61
C MET A 415 -3.31 -5.93 -3.94
N THR A 416 -3.46 -6.99 -4.72
CA THR A 416 -3.58 -8.37 -4.23
C THR A 416 -2.73 -9.31 -5.08
N ASP A 417 -2.48 -10.51 -4.59
CA ASP A 417 -1.78 -11.55 -5.35
C ASP A 417 -2.56 -12.87 -5.31
N TYR A 418 -2.10 -13.86 -6.07
CA TYR A 418 -2.55 -15.23 -5.87
C TYR A 418 -1.84 -15.80 -4.62
N LEU A 419 -2.58 -16.56 -3.83
CA LEU A 419 -1.99 -17.47 -2.85
C LEU A 419 -1.56 -18.77 -3.54
N ARG A 420 -2.34 -19.19 -4.54
CA ARG A 420 -2.16 -20.42 -5.33
C ARG A 420 -2.91 -20.31 -6.65
N VAL A 421 -2.37 -20.93 -7.70
CA VAL A 421 -3.02 -21.01 -9.02
C VAL A 421 -3.46 -22.44 -9.40
N GLU A 422 -2.91 -23.50 -8.79
CA GLU A 422 -3.30 -24.89 -9.04
C GLU A 422 -3.42 -25.72 -7.75
N PRO A 423 -4.31 -26.74 -7.69
CA PRO A 423 -5.25 -27.14 -8.75
C PRO A 423 -6.46 -26.20 -8.89
N GLU A 424 -6.71 -25.36 -7.87
CA GLU A 424 -7.79 -24.36 -7.84
C GLU A 424 -7.19 -23.00 -7.41
N PRO A 425 -7.55 -21.89 -8.09
CA PRO A 425 -7.00 -20.58 -7.79
C PRO A 425 -7.54 -20.04 -6.46
N ARG A 426 -6.67 -19.38 -5.71
CA ARG A 426 -7.01 -18.68 -4.46
C ARG A 426 -6.28 -17.36 -4.43
N PHE A 427 -6.97 -16.30 -4.04
CA PHE A 427 -6.35 -15.00 -3.86
C PHE A 427 -5.79 -14.85 -2.45
N GLN A 428 -4.74 -14.05 -2.36
CA GLN A 428 -4.26 -13.46 -1.12
C GLN A 428 -5.16 -12.28 -0.74
N PHE A 429 -4.85 -11.67 0.40
CA PHE A 429 -5.51 -10.48 0.90
C PHE A 429 -5.01 -9.23 0.21
N TRP A 430 -5.78 -8.14 0.30
CA TRP A 430 -5.34 -6.83 -0.14
C TRP A 430 -4.12 -6.41 0.69
N PHE A 431 -2.96 -6.22 0.05
CA PHE A 431 -1.77 -5.72 0.73
C PHE A 431 -1.96 -4.28 1.19
N THR A 432 -2.71 -3.49 0.42
CA THR A 432 -3.14 -2.15 0.79
C THR A 432 -4.25 -2.26 1.86
N PRO A 433 -4.04 -1.75 3.09
CA PRO A 433 -5.08 -1.75 4.11
C PRO A 433 -6.31 -0.95 3.66
N MET A 434 -7.51 -1.45 3.99
CA MET A 434 -8.76 -0.75 3.68
C MET A 434 -8.86 0.59 4.40
N GLU A 435 -8.26 0.65 5.59
CA GLU A 435 -8.15 1.84 6.42
C GLU A 435 -7.29 2.91 5.74
N ASP A 436 -6.25 2.51 5.02
CA ASP A 436 -5.40 3.44 4.25
C ASP A 436 -6.17 4.03 3.07
N LEU A 437 -6.98 3.22 2.37
CA LEU A 437 -7.86 3.72 1.31
C LEU A 437 -8.88 4.73 1.83
N LYS A 438 -9.55 4.41 2.95
CA LYS A 438 -10.54 5.31 3.57
C LYS A 438 -9.92 6.64 3.98
N GLU A 439 -8.74 6.62 4.58
CA GLU A 439 -8.05 7.84 5.00
C GLU A 439 -7.50 8.65 3.81
N ALA A 440 -6.95 7.98 2.80
CA ALA A 440 -6.50 8.65 1.58
C ALA A 440 -7.67 9.33 0.85
N ALA A 441 -8.82 8.67 0.73
CA ALA A 441 -10.03 9.27 0.16
C ALA A 441 -10.47 10.51 0.96
N ARG A 442 -10.49 10.40 2.30
CA ARG A 442 -10.80 11.53 3.18
C ARG A 442 -9.85 12.73 2.96
N ILE A 443 -8.55 12.49 2.84
CA ILE A 443 -7.54 13.53 2.57
C ILE A 443 -7.79 14.19 1.20
N ALA A 444 -8.04 13.39 0.16
CA ALA A 444 -8.30 13.87 -1.19
C ALA A 444 -9.57 14.73 -1.26
N HIS A 445 -10.69 14.21 -0.75
CA HIS A 445 -11.98 14.91 -0.76
C HIS A 445 -11.95 16.22 0.04
N ALA A 446 -11.21 16.26 1.16
CA ALA A 446 -11.02 17.48 1.93
C ALA A 446 -10.36 18.62 1.12
N LYS A 447 -9.70 18.29 0.02
CA LYS A 447 -9.06 19.23 -0.91
C LYS A 447 -9.84 19.42 -2.22
N GLY A 448 -11.01 18.80 -2.34
CA GLY A 448 -11.83 18.84 -3.56
C GLY A 448 -11.34 17.94 -4.68
N LEU A 449 -10.35 17.07 -4.42
CA LEU A 449 -9.96 16.01 -5.36
C LEU A 449 -10.95 14.85 -5.26
N LYS A 450 -11.17 14.19 -6.38
CA LYS A 450 -11.86 12.90 -6.50
C LYS A 450 -10.85 11.76 -6.44
N VAL A 451 -11.33 10.56 -6.22
CA VAL A 451 -10.52 9.34 -6.09
C VAL A 451 -10.90 8.36 -7.18
N ILE A 452 -9.87 7.82 -7.83
CA ILE A 452 -9.97 6.63 -8.68
C ILE A 452 -9.12 5.52 -8.04
N VAL A 453 -9.65 4.30 -7.99
CA VAL A 453 -8.92 3.16 -7.44
C VAL A 453 -8.62 2.16 -8.53
N PHE A 454 -7.33 1.83 -8.70
CA PHE A 454 -6.85 0.82 -9.62
C PHE A 454 -6.58 -0.48 -8.89
N GLN A 455 -6.87 -1.61 -9.55
CA GLN A 455 -6.61 -2.93 -8.99
C GLN A 455 -5.37 -3.52 -9.65
N VAL A 456 -4.44 -3.97 -8.82
CA VAL A 456 -3.24 -4.71 -9.24
C VAL A 456 -3.37 -6.13 -8.70
N ILE A 457 -3.52 -7.10 -9.61
CA ILE A 457 -3.67 -8.52 -9.28
C ILE A 457 -2.52 -9.29 -9.92
N GLY A 458 -1.81 -10.12 -9.14
CA GLY A 458 -0.86 -11.07 -9.71
C GLY A 458 0.53 -10.49 -10.01
N ALA A 459 1.08 -9.66 -9.12
CA ALA A 459 2.39 -9.02 -9.32
C ALA A 459 3.59 -9.99 -9.21
N CYS A 460 3.39 -11.21 -8.71
CA CYS A 460 4.46 -12.19 -8.58
C CYS A 460 4.81 -12.88 -9.92
N ASP A 461 6.10 -12.87 -10.26
CA ASP A 461 6.70 -13.48 -11.46
C ASP A 461 6.36 -14.98 -11.62
N GLU A 462 6.14 -15.71 -10.52
CA GLU A 462 5.71 -17.11 -10.57
C GLU A 462 4.34 -17.27 -11.24
N TYR A 463 3.39 -16.39 -10.94
CA TYR A 463 2.05 -16.45 -11.52
C TYR A 463 2.03 -15.93 -12.94
N GLN A 464 2.85 -14.92 -13.25
CA GLN A 464 3.02 -14.49 -14.63
C GLN A 464 3.47 -15.66 -15.52
N LYS A 465 4.50 -16.40 -15.09
CA LYS A 465 4.95 -17.61 -15.79
C LYS A 465 3.88 -18.68 -15.93
N PHE A 466 3.02 -18.85 -14.91
CA PHE A 466 1.91 -19.79 -14.96
C PHE A 466 0.93 -19.45 -16.08
N PHE A 467 0.53 -18.18 -16.19
CA PHE A 467 -0.39 -17.70 -17.21
C PHE A 467 0.25 -17.72 -18.59
N ASP A 468 1.48 -17.24 -18.73
CA ASP A 468 2.24 -17.23 -19.99
C ASP A 468 2.36 -18.63 -20.59
N ALA A 469 2.64 -19.64 -19.76
CA ALA A 469 2.73 -21.04 -20.19
C ALA A 469 1.39 -21.64 -20.66
N ARG A 470 0.26 -20.99 -20.33
CA ARG A 470 -1.10 -21.46 -20.63
C ARG A 470 -1.86 -20.58 -21.61
N VAL A 471 -1.23 -19.51 -22.09
CA VAL A 471 -1.74 -18.72 -23.20
C VAL A 471 -2.01 -19.67 -24.38
N ASN A 472 -3.22 -19.59 -24.94
CA ASN A 472 -3.71 -20.43 -26.06
C ASN A 472 -3.91 -21.93 -25.80
N THR A 473 -3.42 -22.49 -24.69
CA THR A 473 -3.73 -23.89 -24.31
C THR A 473 -4.97 -24.00 -23.43
N GLY A 474 -5.36 -22.88 -22.79
CA GLY A 474 -6.51 -22.78 -21.91
C GLY A 474 -6.27 -23.39 -20.52
N ILE A 475 -7.17 -23.07 -19.60
CA ILE A 475 -7.30 -23.65 -18.25
C ILE A 475 -8.70 -24.27 -18.15
N SER A 476 -8.92 -25.27 -17.29
CA SER A 476 -10.21 -25.96 -17.24
C SER A 476 -11.39 -25.02 -16.91
N PRO A 477 -12.63 -25.31 -17.38
CA PRO A 477 -13.81 -24.53 -17.01
C PRO A 477 -14.00 -24.41 -15.49
N GLU A 478 -13.73 -25.47 -14.74
CA GLU A 478 -13.84 -25.51 -13.29
C GLU A 478 -12.88 -24.52 -12.62
N TRP A 479 -11.69 -24.34 -13.19
CA TRP A 479 -10.72 -23.36 -12.72
C TRP A 479 -11.26 -21.94 -12.92
N TYR A 480 -11.85 -21.63 -14.09
CA TYR A 480 -12.44 -20.31 -14.34
C TYR A 480 -13.62 -20.03 -13.41
N HIS A 481 -14.50 -21.01 -13.18
CA HIS A 481 -15.57 -20.86 -12.19
C HIS A 481 -15.03 -20.54 -10.80
N ALA A 482 -14.01 -21.28 -10.34
CA ALA A 482 -13.37 -21.01 -9.06
C ALA A 482 -12.70 -19.63 -9.00
N TRP A 483 -12.04 -19.20 -10.08
CA TRP A 483 -11.45 -17.86 -10.18
C TRP A 483 -12.51 -16.76 -10.05
N PHE A 484 -13.62 -16.87 -10.79
CA PHE A 484 -14.70 -15.88 -10.72
C PHE A 484 -15.40 -15.89 -9.36
N ASP A 485 -15.54 -17.05 -8.72
CA ASP A 485 -16.11 -17.13 -7.36
C ASP A 485 -15.18 -16.42 -6.34
N GLN A 486 -13.86 -16.57 -6.48
CA GLN A 486 -12.88 -15.83 -5.66
C GLN A 486 -12.91 -14.33 -5.93
N MET A 487 -12.91 -13.93 -7.21
CA MET A 487 -12.91 -12.53 -7.61
C MET A 487 -14.19 -11.82 -7.16
N GLU A 488 -15.35 -12.44 -7.33
CA GLU A 488 -16.62 -11.88 -6.87
C GLU A 488 -16.62 -11.66 -5.35
N HIS A 489 -16.25 -12.69 -4.58
CA HIS A 489 -16.19 -12.65 -3.13
C HIS A 489 -15.27 -11.53 -2.60
N PHE A 490 -14.18 -11.26 -3.31
CA PHE A 490 -13.18 -10.27 -2.93
C PHE A 490 -13.54 -8.85 -3.40
N PHE A 491 -14.07 -8.73 -4.62
CA PHE A 491 -14.35 -7.44 -5.26
C PHE A 491 -15.58 -6.75 -4.66
N LEU A 492 -16.65 -7.49 -4.34
CA LEU A 492 -17.86 -6.87 -3.81
C LEU A 492 -17.62 -6.19 -2.46
N GLY A 493 -16.79 -6.77 -1.61
CA GLY A 493 -16.43 -6.16 -0.32
C GLY A 493 -15.54 -4.93 -0.50
N PHE A 494 -14.61 -4.98 -1.46
CA PHE A 494 -13.86 -3.79 -1.87
C PHE A 494 -14.79 -2.69 -2.41
N ALA A 495 -15.77 -3.03 -3.26
CA ALA A 495 -16.73 -2.08 -3.81
C ALA A 495 -17.60 -1.43 -2.72
N GLN A 496 -17.98 -2.19 -1.67
CA GLN A 496 -18.63 -1.64 -0.48
C GLN A 496 -17.73 -0.65 0.26
N VAL A 497 -16.44 -0.98 0.47
CA VAL A 497 -15.49 -0.04 1.08
C VAL A 497 -15.32 1.22 0.24
N ALA A 498 -15.24 1.09 -1.09
CA ALA A 498 -15.18 2.21 -2.01
C ALA A 498 -16.43 3.11 -1.90
N GLN A 499 -17.62 2.50 -1.80
CA GLN A 499 -18.88 3.20 -1.58
C GLN A 499 -18.90 3.96 -0.24
N GLU A 500 -18.42 3.33 0.84
CA GLU A 500 -18.32 3.96 2.18
C GLU A 500 -17.31 5.12 2.19
N ALA A 501 -16.20 4.97 1.47
CA ALA A 501 -15.14 5.97 1.36
C ALA A 501 -15.48 7.11 0.38
N GLY A 502 -16.59 7.00 -0.37
CA GLY A 502 -16.97 7.99 -1.38
C GLY A 502 -16.09 8.00 -2.62
N VAL A 503 -15.45 6.88 -2.95
CA VAL A 503 -14.62 6.75 -4.16
C VAL A 503 -15.49 6.91 -5.41
N GLU A 504 -15.05 7.75 -6.34
CA GLU A 504 -15.82 8.11 -7.53
C GLU A 504 -15.66 7.14 -8.70
N VAL A 505 -14.49 6.50 -8.83
CA VAL A 505 -14.22 5.53 -9.89
C VAL A 505 -13.46 4.33 -9.31
N ILE A 506 -13.91 3.12 -9.61
CA ILE A 506 -13.12 1.91 -9.34
C ILE A 506 -12.84 1.18 -10.65
N GLN A 507 -11.62 0.70 -10.79
CA GLN A 507 -11.29 -0.26 -11.83
C GLN A 507 -12.06 -1.54 -11.56
N PHE A 508 -12.82 -2.00 -12.56
CA PHE A 508 -13.48 -3.28 -12.57
C PHE A 508 -12.44 -4.37 -12.85
N PRO A 509 -12.53 -5.56 -12.21
CA PRO A 509 -11.51 -6.57 -12.36
C PRO A 509 -11.34 -7.02 -13.82
N SER A 510 -10.11 -7.20 -14.27
CA SER A 510 -9.84 -7.78 -15.58
C SER A 510 -9.73 -9.31 -15.47
N PRO A 511 -10.25 -10.07 -16.45
CA PRO A 511 -10.05 -11.52 -16.46
C PRO A 511 -8.55 -11.85 -16.70
N PRO A 512 -8.10 -13.08 -16.36
CA PRO A 512 -6.70 -13.45 -16.53
C PRO A 512 -6.23 -13.36 -18.00
N PRO A 513 -4.94 -13.05 -18.27
CA PRO A 513 -4.43 -12.88 -19.63
C PRO A 513 -4.44 -14.18 -20.46
N SER A 514 -4.59 -15.35 -19.83
CA SER A 514 -4.65 -16.66 -20.49
C SER A 514 -6.03 -17.05 -21.03
N VAL A 515 -7.00 -16.11 -21.08
CA VAL A 515 -8.33 -16.37 -21.63
C VAL A 515 -8.22 -16.72 -23.12
N THR A 516 -8.84 -17.83 -23.52
CA THR A 516 -8.89 -18.31 -24.90
C THR A 516 -10.31 -18.26 -25.45
N ASP A 517 -10.46 -18.27 -26.78
CA ASP A 517 -11.75 -18.13 -27.49
C ASP A 517 -12.87 -19.04 -26.95
N GLN A 518 -12.54 -20.24 -26.48
CA GLN A 518 -13.52 -21.21 -25.98
C GLN A 518 -14.19 -20.80 -24.65
N TYR A 519 -13.64 -19.82 -23.93
CA TYR A 519 -14.16 -19.38 -22.63
C TYR A 519 -14.74 -17.97 -22.64
N LEU A 520 -14.77 -17.30 -23.80
CA LEU A 520 -15.22 -15.90 -23.89
C LEU A 520 -16.66 -15.75 -23.41
N ASP A 521 -17.57 -16.62 -23.84
CA ASP A 521 -18.98 -16.58 -23.41
C ASP A 521 -19.14 -16.73 -21.89
N LEU A 522 -18.35 -17.63 -21.27
CA LEU A 522 -18.35 -17.83 -19.82
C LEU A 522 -17.84 -16.57 -19.11
N VAL A 523 -16.71 -16.03 -19.58
CA VAL A 523 -16.11 -14.80 -19.03
C VAL A 523 -17.10 -13.64 -19.13
N ASP A 524 -17.67 -13.41 -20.32
CA ASP A 524 -18.61 -12.33 -20.57
C ASP A 524 -19.86 -12.44 -19.67
N GLN A 525 -20.41 -13.65 -19.55
CA GLN A 525 -21.55 -13.90 -18.66
C GLN A 525 -21.20 -13.60 -17.19
N ARG A 526 -20.05 -14.10 -16.70
CA ARG A 526 -19.63 -13.92 -15.30
C ARG A 526 -19.30 -12.46 -15.00
N MET A 527 -18.70 -11.73 -15.95
CA MET A 527 -18.42 -10.30 -15.83
C MET A 527 -19.71 -9.47 -15.77
N ASN A 528 -20.67 -9.73 -16.65
CA ASN A 528 -21.99 -9.08 -16.59
C ASN A 528 -22.72 -9.33 -15.26
N GLN A 529 -22.65 -10.56 -14.72
CA GLN A 529 -23.19 -10.89 -13.40
C GLN A 529 -22.49 -10.11 -12.29
N LEU A 530 -21.16 -10.02 -12.33
CA LEU A 530 -20.39 -9.27 -11.34
C LEU A 530 -20.69 -7.76 -11.42
N ILE A 531 -20.85 -7.18 -12.62
CA ILE A 531 -21.28 -5.78 -12.78
C ILE A 531 -22.63 -5.58 -12.08
N THR A 532 -23.60 -6.45 -12.36
CA THR A 532 -24.95 -6.37 -11.77
C THR A 532 -24.88 -6.34 -10.24
N LYS A 533 -24.15 -7.29 -9.63
CA LYS A 533 -23.96 -7.35 -8.17
C LYS A 533 -23.19 -6.14 -7.63
N THR A 534 -22.18 -5.67 -8.36
CA THR A 534 -21.40 -4.48 -7.97
C THR A 534 -22.30 -3.25 -7.89
N ARG A 535 -23.23 -3.07 -8.83
CA ARG A 535 -24.19 -1.95 -8.81
C ARG A 535 -25.17 -2.00 -7.65
N GLU A 536 -25.36 -3.15 -7.00
CA GLU A 536 -26.17 -3.25 -5.77
C GLU A 536 -25.47 -2.61 -4.56
N VAL A 537 -24.14 -2.52 -4.59
CA VAL A 537 -23.32 -2.08 -3.45
C VAL A 537 -22.49 -0.83 -3.72
N TYR A 538 -22.32 -0.43 -4.98
CA TYR A 538 -21.48 0.69 -5.39
C TYR A 538 -22.13 1.50 -6.52
N SER A 539 -22.22 2.81 -6.30
CA SER A 539 -22.90 3.78 -7.17
C SER A 539 -21.97 4.65 -8.01
N GLY A 540 -20.65 4.61 -7.75
CA GLY A 540 -19.67 5.34 -8.55
C GLY A 540 -19.42 4.68 -9.91
N LYS A 541 -18.45 5.22 -10.66
CA LYS A 541 -18.13 4.73 -12.00
C LYS A 541 -17.32 3.43 -11.98
N LEU A 542 -17.63 2.54 -12.91
CA LEU A 542 -16.85 1.34 -13.21
C LEU A 542 -16.02 1.59 -14.46
N TYR A 543 -14.71 1.40 -14.32
CA TYR A 543 -13.69 1.62 -15.34
C TYR A 543 -13.01 0.30 -15.70
N SER A 544 -12.72 0.00 -16.97
CA SER A 544 -11.89 -1.17 -17.31
C SER A 544 -11.02 -0.93 -18.55
N PRO A 545 -9.77 -1.45 -18.59
CA PRO A 545 -9.06 -1.60 -19.85
C PRO A 545 -9.77 -2.60 -20.76
N VAL A 546 -9.70 -2.36 -22.06
CA VAL A 546 -10.21 -3.20 -23.13
C VAL A 546 -9.04 -3.94 -23.78
N HIS A 547 -9.18 -5.26 -23.95
CA HIS A 547 -8.20 -6.05 -24.68
C HIS A 547 -8.53 -6.04 -26.18
N TYR A 548 -7.67 -5.42 -27.00
CA TYR A 548 -7.85 -5.40 -28.45
C TYR A 548 -7.96 -6.82 -29.02
N GLY A 549 -9.00 -7.05 -29.82
CA GLY A 549 -9.22 -8.30 -30.55
C GLY A 549 -10.22 -9.27 -29.92
N ILE A 550 -10.74 -8.97 -28.72
CA ILE A 550 -11.76 -9.78 -28.05
C ILE A 550 -13.02 -8.94 -27.82
N GLU A 551 -14.11 -9.26 -28.54
CA GLU A 551 -15.40 -8.59 -28.36
C GLU A 551 -16.17 -9.20 -27.17
N MET A 552 -16.34 -8.41 -26.10
CA MET A 552 -17.12 -8.79 -24.92
C MET A 552 -18.28 -7.83 -24.69
N THR A 553 -19.48 -8.35 -24.42
CA THR A 553 -20.66 -7.49 -24.25
C THR A 553 -20.62 -6.69 -22.95
N TYR A 554 -19.96 -7.19 -21.89
CA TYR A 554 -19.91 -6.52 -20.59
C TYR A 554 -19.29 -5.12 -20.63
N PHE A 555 -18.40 -4.84 -21.59
CA PHE A 555 -17.80 -3.51 -21.74
C PHE A 555 -18.86 -2.42 -21.97
N SER A 556 -19.97 -2.74 -22.64
CA SER A 556 -21.08 -1.79 -22.87
C SER A 556 -21.84 -1.44 -21.58
N ASN A 557 -21.63 -2.19 -20.50
CA ASN A 557 -22.28 -1.99 -19.20
C ASN A 557 -21.39 -1.28 -18.17
N LEU A 558 -20.20 -0.84 -18.59
CA LEU A 558 -19.28 -0.03 -17.81
C LEU A 558 -19.49 1.46 -18.09
N ASP A 559 -18.89 2.33 -17.27
CA ASP A 559 -19.02 3.78 -17.41
C ASP A 559 -17.84 4.41 -18.17
N LEU A 560 -16.66 3.77 -18.09
CA LEU A 560 -15.44 4.22 -18.75
C LEU A 560 -14.65 3.03 -19.28
N LEU A 561 -14.12 3.16 -20.50
CA LEU A 561 -13.22 2.18 -21.10
C LEU A 561 -11.85 2.79 -21.36
N ASP A 562 -10.81 2.01 -21.10
CA ASP A 562 -9.44 2.35 -21.50
C ASP A 562 -9.03 1.51 -22.70
N PRO A 563 -8.63 2.13 -23.83
CA PRO A 563 -8.14 1.39 -24.99
C PRO A 563 -6.82 0.62 -24.72
N GLY A 564 -6.13 0.88 -23.61
CA GLY A 564 -4.91 0.17 -23.24
C GLY A 564 -3.65 0.69 -23.95
N PHE A 565 -3.66 1.94 -24.43
CA PHE A 565 -2.47 2.54 -25.02
C PHE A 565 -1.42 2.84 -23.97
N SER A 566 -0.20 2.40 -24.21
CA SER A 566 0.91 2.69 -23.33
C SER A 566 2.18 2.96 -24.15
N GLN A 567 2.59 4.22 -24.17
CA GLN A 567 3.86 4.67 -24.73
C GLN A 567 4.06 4.23 -26.19
N GLU A 568 3.07 4.53 -27.02
CA GLU A 568 3.09 4.22 -28.46
C GLU A 568 4.21 4.98 -29.19
N ASP A 569 4.89 4.33 -30.14
CA ASP A 569 5.78 5.02 -31.06
C ASP A 569 4.96 5.90 -32.01
N LEU A 570 5.09 7.22 -31.88
CA LEU A 570 4.36 8.18 -32.70
C LEU A 570 4.96 8.32 -34.12
N GLY A 571 6.12 7.73 -34.36
CA GLY A 571 6.86 7.83 -35.62
C GLY A 571 7.39 9.24 -35.90
N VAL A 572 7.59 10.04 -34.86
CA VAL A 572 8.15 11.40 -34.95
C VAL A 572 9.47 11.50 -34.18
N SER A 573 10.34 12.43 -34.55
CA SER A 573 11.61 12.64 -33.86
C SER A 573 11.44 13.29 -32.49
N SER A 574 12.42 13.15 -31.60
CA SER A 574 12.46 13.86 -30.30
C SER A 574 12.40 15.38 -30.40
N GLU A 575 12.93 15.95 -31.49
CA GLU A 575 12.90 17.40 -31.75
C GLU A 575 11.60 17.87 -32.44
N ALA A 576 10.62 16.97 -32.63
CA ALA A 576 9.35 17.32 -33.27
C ALA A 576 8.62 18.41 -32.47
N ASN A 577 7.97 19.31 -33.18
CA ASN A 577 7.17 20.35 -32.56
C ASN A 577 5.78 19.84 -32.15
N VAL A 578 5.05 20.65 -31.37
CA VAL A 578 3.72 20.30 -30.85
C VAL A 578 2.73 19.95 -31.96
N ALA A 579 2.78 20.61 -33.12
CA ALA A 579 1.85 20.34 -34.22
C ALA A 579 2.11 18.99 -34.90
N GLU A 580 3.38 18.61 -35.07
CA GLU A 580 3.79 17.31 -35.61
C GLU A 580 3.37 16.18 -34.68
N MET A 581 3.61 16.34 -33.37
CA MET A 581 3.17 15.38 -32.35
C MET A 581 1.65 15.29 -32.28
N LYS A 582 0.92 16.42 -32.36
CA LYS A 582 -0.56 16.43 -32.35
C LYS A 582 -1.10 15.64 -33.55
N ALA A 583 -0.54 15.85 -34.74
CA ALA A 583 -0.97 15.11 -35.93
C ALA A 583 -0.73 13.59 -35.79
N ALA A 584 0.30 13.17 -35.04
CA ALA A 584 0.53 11.76 -34.73
C ALA A 584 -0.49 11.21 -33.71
N PHE A 585 -0.77 11.94 -32.64
CA PHE A 585 -1.83 11.58 -31.69
C PHE A 585 -3.21 11.55 -32.34
N ASP A 586 -3.50 12.48 -33.25
CA ASP A 586 -4.77 12.50 -33.98
C ASP A 586 -4.99 11.19 -34.76
N ARG A 587 -3.95 10.72 -35.47
CA ARG A 587 -3.99 9.44 -36.18
C ARG A 587 -4.18 8.27 -35.21
N LEU A 588 -3.44 8.25 -34.11
CA LEU A 588 -3.55 7.19 -33.10
C LEU A 588 -4.98 7.11 -32.54
N LEU A 589 -5.50 8.23 -32.04
CA LEU A 589 -6.83 8.29 -31.44
C LEU A 589 -7.94 7.97 -32.44
N ASP A 590 -7.87 8.48 -33.67
CA ASP A 590 -8.93 8.27 -34.67
C ASP A 590 -8.91 6.86 -35.27
N SER A 591 -7.72 6.28 -35.43
CA SER A 591 -7.57 4.94 -36.01
C SER A 591 -7.80 3.81 -35.00
N GLN A 592 -7.61 4.06 -33.71
CA GLN A 592 -7.63 3.02 -32.68
C GLN A 592 -8.67 3.30 -31.58
N ALA A 593 -8.55 4.41 -30.83
CA ALA A 593 -9.45 4.68 -29.69
C ALA A 593 -10.90 4.87 -30.15
N LYS A 594 -11.09 5.61 -31.24
CA LYS A 594 -12.43 5.86 -31.80
C LYS A 594 -13.16 4.56 -32.15
N GLN A 595 -12.45 3.53 -32.59
CA GLN A 595 -13.07 2.24 -32.94
C GLN A 595 -13.72 1.58 -31.73
N ILE A 596 -13.07 1.65 -30.56
CA ILE A 596 -13.61 1.13 -29.29
C ILE A 596 -14.86 1.91 -28.90
N TYR A 597 -14.80 3.24 -28.94
CA TYR A 597 -15.97 4.08 -28.66
C TYR A 597 -17.12 3.80 -29.64
N ASP A 598 -16.83 3.71 -30.94
CA ASP A 598 -17.85 3.47 -31.96
C ASP A 598 -18.53 2.10 -31.77
N HIS A 599 -17.80 1.10 -31.27
CA HIS A 599 -18.33 -0.23 -30.99
C HIS A 599 -19.16 -0.28 -29.69
N TYR A 600 -18.59 0.15 -28.56
CA TYR A 600 -19.24 0.00 -27.24
C TYR A 600 -20.15 1.15 -26.86
N GLN A 601 -19.99 2.33 -27.47
CA GLN A 601 -20.68 3.57 -27.10
C GLN A 601 -20.49 3.97 -25.63
N VAL A 602 -19.35 3.59 -25.04
CA VAL A 602 -18.93 3.96 -23.68
C VAL A 602 -17.81 4.98 -23.75
N PRO A 603 -17.86 6.09 -23.00
CA PRO A 603 -16.80 7.09 -22.98
C PRO A 603 -15.43 6.52 -22.60
N LEU A 604 -14.38 7.17 -23.10
CA LEU A 604 -13.02 6.69 -22.94
C LEU A 604 -12.26 7.43 -21.84
N ALA A 605 -11.46 6.66 -21.12
CA ALA A 605 -10.42 7.12 -20.22
C ALA A 605 -9.06 6.81 -20.85
N MET A 606 -8.27 7.84 -21.14
CA MET A 606 -7.02 7.71 -21.90
C MET A 606 -5.81 7.84 -20.99
N TRP A 607 -4.86 6.92 -21.11
CA TRP A 607 -3.57 7.05 -20.43
C TRP A 607 -2.54 7.81 -21.26
N PHE A 608 -1.71 8.56 -20.55
CA PHE A 608 -0.46 9.09 -21.06
C PHE A 608 0.69 8.51 -20.24
N THR A 609 1.59 7.80 -20.92
CA THR A 609 2.67 7.03 -20.27
C THR A 609 4.04 7.26 -20.91
N TYR A 610 4.25 8.38 -21.60
CA TYR A 610 5.53 8.70 -22.22
C TYR A 610 6.59 9.06 -21.17
N SER A 611 7.74 8.39 -21.21
CA SER A 611 8.86 8.65 -20.30
C SER A 611 9.47 10.05 -20.50
N THR A 612 10.10 10.59 -19.45
CA THR A 612 10.77 11.90 -19.46
C THR A 612 12.20 11.81 -19.99
N ILE A 613 12.36 11.25 -21.19
CA ILE A 613 13.66 11.02 -21.83
C ILE A 613 13.66 11.41 -23.30
N LYS A 614 14.85 11.72 -23.81
CA LYS A 614 15.06 12.01 -25.22
C LYS A 614 14.74 10.80 -26.09
N GLY A 615 13.77 10.96 -26.99
CA GLY A 615 13.28 9.95 -27.92
C GLY A 615 12.03 9.22 -27.44
N ALA A 616 11.37 9.70 -26.38
CA ALA A 616 10.10 9.15 -25.93
C ALA A 616 9.03 9.17 -27.03
N ALA A 617 8.98 10.23 -27.84
CA ALA A 617 8.07 10.33 -28.98
C ALA A 617 8.34 9.28 -30.08
N SER A 618 9.57 8.74 -30.11
CA SER A 618 10.01 7.68 -31.03
C SER A 618 9.99 6.30 -30.37
N GLY A 619 9.17 6.10 -29.32
CA GLY A 619 8.98 4.82 -28.64
C GLY A 619 10.07 4.43 -27.63
N LYS A 620 11.03 5.32 -27.30
CA LYS A 620 11.95 5.03 -26.21
C LYS A 620 11.24 5.10 -24.87
N SER A 621 11.50 4.12 -24.02
CA SER A 621 11.00 4.06 -22.66
C SER A 621 12.11 3.75 -21.69
N VAL A 622 11.88 4.08 -20.42
CA VAL A 622 12.67 3.53 -19.33
C VAL A 622 11.84 2.42 -18.69
N SER A 623 12.44 1.31 -18.26
CA SER A 623 11.76 0.23 -17.52
C SER A 623 12.06 0.34 -16.02
N GLU A 624 11.10 -0.03 -15.18
CA GLU A 624 11.24 -0.08 -13.72
C GLU A 624 12.38 -0.99 -13.22
N PRO A 625 12.96 -0.73 -12.03
CA PRO A 625 12.58 0.31 -11.07
C PRO A 625 13.42 1.60 -11.22
N TYR A 626 12.77 2.71 -11.56
CA TYR A 626 13.37 4.06 -11.65
C TYR A 626 13.95 4.57 -10.32
N LEU A 627 13.59 3.90 -9.23
CA LEU A 627 13.81 4.30 -7.84
C LEU A 627 15.10 3.68 -7.25
N VAL A 628 15.70 2.70 -7.93
CA VAL A 628 17.05 2.24 -7.60
C VAL A 628 18.01 3.06 -8.43
N VAL A 629 18.84 3.86 -7.75
CA VAL A 629 19.90 4.73 -8.28
C VAL A 629 20.92 3.94 -9.12
N LYS A 630 20.51 3.48 -10.30
CA LYS A 630 21.40 3.25 -11.41
C LYS A 630 21.25 4.48 -12.28
N LYS A 631 22.25 5.38 -12.15
CA LYS A 631 22.65 6.25 -13.27
C LYS A 631 22.83 5.33 -14.46
N SER A 632 21.80 5.18 -15.27
CA SER A 632 21.92 4.39 -16.48
C SER A 632 22.42 5.38 -17.52
N GLU A 633 23.63 5.11 -18.02
CA GLU A 633 24.21 5.79 -19.18
C GLU A 633 23.36 5.58 -20.46
N ASP A 634 22.20 4.91 -20.35
CA ASP A 634 21.37 4.46 -21.47
C ASP A 634 20.32 5.48 -21.90
N TYR A 635 20.03 6.51 -21.09
CA TYR A 635 19.05 7.55 -21.43
C TYR A 635 19.46 8.95 -21.00
N THR A 636 18.92 9.95 -21.72
CA THR A 636 19.10 11.38 -21.44
C THR A 636 17.75 11.97 -21.06
N ILE A 637 17.66 12.61 -19.88
CA ILE A 637 16.44 13.28 -19.43
C ILE A 637 16.09 14.42 -20.40
N ASP A 638 14.82 14.51 -20.81
CA ASP A 638 14.31 15.57 -21.67
C ASP A 638 12.92 16.03 -21.22
N LEU A 639 12.89 16.99 -20.30
CA LEU A 639 11.66 17.60 -19.78
C LEU A 639 10.89 18.37 -20.86
N GLY A 640 11.59 18.90 -21.86
CA GLY A 640 10.99 19.67 -22.95
C GLY A 640 10.24 18.78 -23.95
N GLU A 641 10.78 17.60 -24.28
CA GLU A 641 10.06 16.61 -25.09
C GLU A 641 8.80 16.12 -24.39
N HIS A 642 8.89 15.82 -23.08
CA HIS A 642 7.73 15.41 -22.27
C HIS A 642 6.65 16.50 -22.24
N GLU A 643 7.04 17.77 -22.07
CA GLU A 643 6.13 18.93 -22.15
C GLU A 643 5.46 19.05 -23.54
N ARG A 644 6.22 18.92 -24.63
CA ARG A 644 5.67 18.98 -26.00
C ARG A 644 4.67 17.85 -26.27
N LEU A 645 4.98 16.64 -25.82
CA LEU A 645 4.09 15.48 -25.92
C LEU A 645 2.79 15.71 -25.14
N ALA A 646 2.88 16.17 -23.89
CA ALA A 646 1.72 16.48 -23.06
C ALA A 646 0.84 17.58 -23.70
N ASN A 647 1.46 18.62 -24.27
CA ASN A 647 0.77 19.70 -24.95
C ASN A 647 0.03 19.19 -26.20
N ALA A 648 0.72 18.44 -27.06
CA ALA A 648 0.16 17.85 -28.26
C ALA A 648 -1.02 16.90 -27.96
N PHE A 649 -0.85 16.03 -26.97
CA PHE A 649 -1.85 15.06 -26.55
C PHE A 649 -3.15 15.74 -26.09
N MET A 650 -3.05 16.75 -25.22
CA MET A 650 -4.23 17.46 -24.73
C MET A 650 -4.96 18.24 -25.82
N GLN A 651 -4.25 18.80 -26.81
CA GLN A 651 -4.89 19.40 -27.98
C GLN A 651 -5.67 18.34 -28.79
N SER A 652 -5.12 17.15 -28.98
CA SER A 652 -5.84 16.04 -29.63
C SER A 652 -7.05 15.56 -28.81
N VAL A 653 -6.93 15.48 -27.48
CA VAL A 653 -8.06 15.11 -26.59
C VAL A 653 -9.18 16.15 -26.62
N ALA A 654 -8.85 17.45 -26.67
CA ALA A 654 -9.83 18.52 -26.71
C ALA A 654 -10.78 18.42 -27.92
N GLU A 655 -10.31 17.90 -29.05
CA GLU A 655 -11.10 17.74 -30.29
C GLU A 655 -11.99 16.48 -30.29
N ARG A 656 -11.93 15.64 -29.25
CA ARG A 656 -12.61 14.33 -29.19
C ARG A 656 -13.56 14.22 -28.01
N GLY A 657 -14.84 14.42 -28.28
CA GLY A 657 -15.91 14.45 -27.26
C GLY A 657 -16.18 13.12 -26.56
N TYR A 658 -15.69 12.00 -27.12
CA TYR A 658 -15.80 10.68 -26.54
C TYR A 658 -14.74 10.39 -25.46
N ILE A 659 -13.80 11.30 -25.22
CA ILE A 659 -12.78 11.18 -24.17
C ILE A 659 -13.21 12.03 -22.97
N GLU A 660 -13.51 11.40 -21.84
CA GLU A 660 -14.03 12.08 -20.64
C GLU A 660 -13.04 12.06 -19.46
N LEU A 661 -12.03 11.20 -19.49
CA LEU A 661 -11.00 11.13 -18.47
C LEU A 661 -9.61 10.99 -19.12
N VAL A 662 -8.64 11.72 -18.61
CA VAL A 662 -7.22 11.54 -18.95
C VAL A 662 -6.46 11.16 -17.68
N LEU A 663 -5.63 10.12 -17.76
CA LEU A 663 -4.86 9.57 -16.65
C LEU A 663 -3.36 9.64 -16.97
N GLY A 664 -2.59 10.27 -16.08
CA GLY A 664 -1.15 10.08 -16.03
C GLY A 664 -0.79 8.87 -15.16
N ARG A 665 0.41 8.33 -15.38
CA ARG A 665 0.95 7.20 -14.62
C ARG A 665 2.09 7.67 -13.71
N ASP A 666 2.37 6.93 -12.64
CA ASP A 666 3.55 7.07 -11.79
C ASP A 666 3.72 8.44 -11.13
N TYR A 667 2.62 9.04 -10.66
CA TYR A 667 2.67 10.26 -9.86
C TYR A 667 3.20 9.94 -8.46
N SER A 668 4.53 10.01 -8.34
CA SER A 668 5.29 9.50 -7.21
C SER A 668 4.91 10.13 -5.86
N TYR A 669 4.93 9.33 -4.80
CA TYR A 669 4.88 9.79 -3.40
C TYR A 669 6.11 10.58 -2.98
N ILE A 670 7.15 10.61 -3.82
CA ILE A 670 8.42 11.29 -3.60
C ILE A 670 8.57 12.39 -4.63
N HIS A 671 9.03 13.55 -4.20
CA HIS A 671 9.25 14.69 -5.08
C HIS A 671 10.50 14.51 -5.93
N LEU A 672 10.34 14.08 -7.19
CA LEU A 672 11.44 13.78 -8.13
C LEU A 672 11.23 14.53 -9.47
N PRO A 673 11.42 15.86 -9.53
CA PRO A 673 11.02 16.70 -10.66
C PRO A 673 11.74 16.41 -11.98
N SER A 674 12.86 15.68 -12.00
CA SER A 674 13.51 15.21 -13.23
C SER A 674 13.61 13.69 -13.31
N ASP A 675 12.69 12.95 -12.67
CA ASP A 675 12.69 11.49 -12.82
C ASP A 675 12.49 11.12 -14.30
N PRO A 676 13.21 10.09 -14.81
CA PRO A 676 13.14 9.72 -16.22
C PRO A 676 11.89 8.91 -16.57
N GLY A 677 11.07 8.55 -15.57
CA GLY A 677 9.84 7.80 -15.76
C GLY A 677 8.72 8.64 -16.40
N PRO A 678 7.53 8.06 -16.56
CA PRO A 678 6.38 8.73 -17.15
C PRO A 678 5.62 9.65 -16.17
N GLY A 679 6.08 9.75 -14.92
CA GLY A 679 5.47 10.57 -13.88
C GLY A 679 5.39 12.04 -14.25
N PHE A 680 4.38 12.74 -13.74
CA PHE A 680 4.14 14.17 -13.99
C PHE A 680 4.57 15.10 -12.86
N ARG A 681 4.65 14.57 -11.63
CA ARG A 681 4.74 15.38 -10.41
C ARG A 681 5.88 16.39 -10.50
N SER A 682 5.52 17.67 -10.41
CA SER A 682 6.47 18.79 -10.46
C SER A 682 7.27 18.95 -11.76
N LYS A 683 6.78 18.40 -12.87
CA LYS A 683 7.30 18.62 -14.22
C LYS A 683 6.46 19.68 -14.95
N PRO A 684 7.04 20.41 -15.93
CA PRO A 684 6.29 21.36 -16.75
C PRO A 684 5.03 20.77 -17.42
N ALA A 685 5.07 19.46 -17.76
CA ALA A 685 3.95 18.74 -18.34
C ALA A 685 2.68 18.74 -17.45
N ALA A 686 2.82 18.73 -16.12
CA ALA A 686 1.68 18.76 -15.20
C ALA A 686 0.92 20.09 -15.27
N GLU A 687 1.64 21.21 -15.32
CA GLU A 687 1.04 22.54 -15.49
C GLU A 687 0.31 22.65 -16.83
N VAL A 688 0.90 22.13 -17.91
CA VAL A 688 0.29 22.10 -19.24
C VAL A 688 -1.07 21.41 -19.20
N TRP A 689 -1.16 20.24 -18.58
CA TRP A 689 -2.42 19.52 -18.40
C TRP A 689 -3.44 20.29 -17.57
N GLY A 690 -2.99 20.89 -16.46
CA GLY A 690 -3.84 21.71 -15.60
C GLY A 690 -4.52 22.88 -16.32
N GLU A 691 -3.79 23.56 -17.21
CA GLU A 691 -4.37 24.65 -18.02
C GLU A 691 -5.39 24.13 -19.04
N TYR A 692 -5.07 23.04 -19.75
CA TYR A 692 -6.01 22.42 -20.70
C TYR A 692 -7.28 21.92 -20.01
N ASN A 693 -7.15 21.35 -18.81
CA ASN A 693 -8.30 20.90 -18.02
C ASN A 693 -9.27 22.05 -17.72
N GLN A 694 -8.75 23.20 -17.30
CA GLN A 694 -9.59 24.38 -17.05
C GLN A 694 -10.26 24.89 -18.34
N LEU A 695 -9.53 24.96 -19.45
CA LEU A 695 -10.09 25.39 -20.73
C LEU A 695 -11.23 24.49 -21.21
N ILE A 696 -11.04 23.16 -21.14
CA ILE A 696 -12.04 22.18 -21.57
C ILE A 696 -13.27 22.24 -20.65
N LYS A 697 -13.09 22.25 -19.32
CA LYS A 697 -14.21 22.32 -18.37
C LYS A 697 -15.01 23.61 -18.48
N GLN A 698 -14.34 24.75 -18.74
CA GLN A 698 -15.04 26.02 -18.99
C GLN A 698 -15.87 26.00 -20.27
N ALA A 699 -15.42 25.29 -21.32
CA ALA A 699 -16.18 25.14 -22.55
C ALA A 699 -17.41 24.25 -22.38
N ILE A 700 -17.33 23.19 -21.55
CA ILE A 700 -18.47 22.30 -21.23
C ILE A 700 -19.57 23.04 -20.45
N GLN A 701 -19.20 24.02 -19.61
CA GLN A 701 -20.15 24.77 -18.78
C GLN A 701 -20.91 25.88 -19.53
N ARG A 702 -20.48 26.25 -20.74
CA ARG A 702 -21.11 27.29 -21.58
C ARG A 702 -22.11 26.66 -22.53
#